data_AF-A0A537XGW8-F1
#
_entry.id   AF-A0A537XGW8-F1
#
_cell.length_a   1.000
_cell.length_b   1.000
_cell.length_c   1.000
_cell.angle_alpha   90.00
_cell.angle_beta   90.00
_cell.angle_gamma   90.00
#
_symmetry.space_group_name_H-M   'P 1'
#
loop_
_entity.id
_entity.type
_entity.pdbx_description
1 polymer ?
#
loop_
_entity_poly.entity_id
_entity_poly.type
_entity_poly.pdbx_seq_one_letter_code
_entity_poly.pdbx_strand_id
1 'polypeptide(L)'
;MVGAPPAPWGPPAPPARIGRAALVAVGLLLGAGALCGFTARAQGAVSIGPTEIVVPAHQGARAIIARNPFGLAFADSSGRRVLNEVPATPTPLPVPPLAQAQFGTIGPPGPALYAPLGFLVGTQSTSQTQAGEWEGNLNAVTETGAAYSAQAVLDATPVGDGVRLTLATNDPSGRRLALLVSPTGSGNGLRVSATPTPDTGVATMSDSFSSTPQEAFRGFGGRHNSLDQQGSEFYNFLQQENVGSGSAQGLTAPAAPGQDRYLFPNGPYAAYYVQSSFVSSAGYGFLLDRAEISHWRLDSDRPDAWQTEVAAPAIDYVVAPGDGASAIGQLTQMTGRQPAPPDWAVGSILDRLVKFPSDPPAQYQAEVQDDIDNMDRYHLYPAAYRIEAWQFLARPVLAHLISELKSRGIHPLLYFRAFVGQDTTGTDTPSAYDEALAKGLVATHSDGSPYTFISNFNANAAQIDFTNPAAVTWWQGRVREALDLGADGFMQDFGEQVLTDMHFHDGSTGATMHNLLPVLYHRATRDVVGAFERAHPGRRIFFYTRAGYTGTPGSAAYEGGNFPGDETTDWSRASGLASQTPDMLNRTIGGALGYTTDIGGYFDVGPYTATTKELFLRWAEWAALSPLFRLHGSAAAGTHTPWSYDADTVRIYKALTQLHLQARQLILNLWRQGQRTGLPITRPLWLAYPGDPQAAQQDQEWLLGPDVLVAPVVTQGATARTVYLPAGCWQEPDTGARYRGPSSPTVDAPIERLPYFFRCATQPFRAARATPRPRCRQGGRLRFKVHQNNGRVIRVALYIGRRRIRTVRGRRITHVTLRAPRRADFSVRIVAFTAKHKRVASVRRYRHCTKGRPHTVVSHRGRRRRPSHRPRGR
;
A
#
# COMPACT_ATOMS: atom_id res chain seq x y z
N MET A 1 4.48 49.53 18.75
CA MET A 1 3.75 49.51 20.04
C MET A 1 3.45 48.08 20.39
N VAL A 2 3.78 47.71 21.62
CA VAL A 2 3.90 46.35 22.16
C VAL A 2 2.52 45.73 22.41
N GLY A 3 2.35 44.45 22.08
CA GLY A 3 1.20 43.63 22.47
C GLY A 3 1.56 42.14 22.43
N ALA A 4 1.79 41.56 23.60
CA ALA A 4 2.30 40.19 23.81
C ALA A 4 1.29 39.07 23.47
N PRO A 5 1.75 37.87 23.08
CA PRO A 5 0.91 36.69 22.92
C PRO A 5 0.73 35.90 24.24
N PRO A 6 -0.38 35.14 24.41
CA PRO A 6 -0.63 34.33 25.62
C PRO A 6 0.13 32.99 25.61
N ALA A 7 0.51 32.55 26.81
CA ALA A 7 1.36 31.39 27.09
C ALA A 7 0.68 30.01 26.86
N PRO A 8 1.47 28.95 26.58
CA PRO A 8 0.97 27.59 26.39
C PRO A 8 0.73 26.84 27.72
N TRP A 9 -0.23 25.92 27.68
CA TRP A 9 -0.66 25.07 28.79
C TRP A 9 0.38 23.98 29.10
N GLY A 10 0.82 23.90 30.36
CA GLY A 10 1.72 22.85 30.86
C GLY A 10 1.02 21.49 31.09
N PRO A 11 1.79 20.39 31.19
CA PRO A 11 1.28 19.03 31.31
C PRO A 11 0.79 18.71 32.74
N PRO A 12 -0.18 17.79 32.92
CA PRO A 12 -0.69 17.41 34.23
C PRO A 12 0.24 16.43 34.98
N ALA A 13 0.35 16.65 36.29
CA ALA A 13 1.12 15.87 37.26
C ALA A 13 0.58 14.44 37.51
N PRO A 14 1.42 13.49 37.98
CA PRO A 14 1.02 12.10 38.21
C PRO A 14 0.36 11.90 39.60
N PRO A 15 -0.56 10.94 39.77
CA PRO A 15 -1.15 10.66 41.08
C PRO A 15 -0.25 9.74 41.94
N ALA A 16 -0.33 10.03 43.24
CA ALA A 16 0.50 9.53 44.33
C ALA A 16 0.32 8.03 44.67
N ARG A 17 1.40 7.50 45.25
CA ARG A 17 1.46 6.22 45.98
C ARG A 17 0.67 6.29 47.29
N ILE A 18 -0.13 5.27 47.59
CA ILE A 18 -0.54 4.91 48.96
C ILE A 18 -0.37 3.41 49.14
N GLY A 19 0.26 3.04 50.25
CA GLY A 19 0.81 1.72 50.52
C GLY A 19 -0.07 0.74 51.31
N ARG A 20 0.39 -0.51 51.22
CA ARG A 20 0.50 -1.63 52.17
C ARG A 20 -0.69 -2.09 53.05
N ALA A 21 -0.82 -3.43 52.98
CA ALA A 21 -1.11 -4.43 54.02
C ALA A 21 -2.57 -4.89 54.21
N ALA A 22 -2.84 -6.16 53.86
CA ALA A 22 -3.03 -7.25 54.83
C ALA A 22 -3.29 -8.60 54.11
N LEU A 23 -2.68 -9.65 54.67
CA LEU A 23 -2.70 -11.06 54.26
C LEU A 23 -4.04 -11.78 54.53
N VAL A 24 -4.09 -13.01 53.99
CA VAL A 24 -4.84 -14.25 54.35
C VAL A 24 -5.66 -14.71 53.13
N ALA A 25 -5.72 -15.96 52.68
CA ALA A 25 -4.93 -17.20 52.74
C ALA A 25 -5.79 -18.28 52.01
N VAL A 26 -5.15 -19.14 51.20
CA VAL A 26 -5.53 -20.53 50.85
C VAL A 26 -6.82 -20.80 50.05
N GLY A 27 -6.62 -21.48 48.92
CA GLY A 27 -7.65 -22.19 48.16
C GLY A 27 -7.08 -22.83 46.90
N LEU A 28 -6.24 -23.86 47.07
CA LEU A 28 -5.75 -24.77 46.03
C LEU A 28 -6.90 -25.33 45.18
N LEU A 29 -6.75 -25.31 43.85
CA LEU A 29 -7.30 -26.34 42.95
C LEU A 29 -6.44 -26.39 41.68
N LEU A 30 -5.68 -27.48 41.59
CA LEU A 30 -4.86 -27.91 40.48
C LEU A 30 -5.72 -28.17 39.24
N GLY A 31 -5.33 -27.60 38.11
CA GLY A 31 -5.86 -27.93 36.78
C GLY A 31 -4.76 -27.69 35.75
N ALA A 32 -4.10 -28.78 35.36
CA ALA A 32 -3.02 -28.79 34.38
C ALA A 32 -3.50 -28.21 33.04
N GLY A 33 -2.95 -27.07 32.67
CA GLY A 33 -2.96 -26.53 31.32
C GLY A 33 -1.53 -26.17 30.96
N ALA A 34 -0.96 -26.88 29.99
CA ALA A 34 0.37 -26.60 29.46
C ALA A 34 0.42 -25.17 28.92
N LEU A 35 0.96 -24.27 29.74
CA LEU A 35 1.43 -22.97 29.32
C LEU A 35 2.75 -23.21 28.60
N CYS A 36 2.74 -23.18 27.26
CA CYS A 36 3.93 -22.81 26.50
C CYS A 36 4.31 -21.40 26.94
N GLY A 37 5.19 -21.32 27.94
CA GLY A 37 5.86 -20.09 28.31
C GLY A 37 6.69 -19.66 27.11
N PHE A 38 6.26 -18.59 26.44
CA PHE A 38 7.20 -17.76 25.71
C PHE A 38 8.17 -17.21 26.75
N THR A 39 9.29 -17.89 26.95
CA THR A 39 10.45 -17.27 27.58
C THR A 39 10.84 -16.13 26.65
N ALA A 40 10.53 -14.89 27.04
CA ALA A 40 11.15 -13.73 26.44
C ALA A 40 12.66 -13.91 26.63
N ARG A 41 13.37 -14.29 25.56
CA ARG A 41 14.84 -14.26 25.55
C ARG A 41 15.23 -12.83 25.93
N ALA A 42 16.02 -12.69 26.99
CA ALA A 42 16.57 -11.39 27.37
C ALA A 42 17.28 -10.80 26.15
N GLN A 43 16.95 -9.55 25.81
CA GLN A 43 17.66 -8.79 24.78
C GLN A 43 19.15 -8.79 25.16
N GLY A 44 20.02 -9.13 24.21
CA GLY A 44 21.46 -8.94 24.42
C GLY A 44 21.75 -7.44 24.52
N ALA A 45 22.65 -7.03 25.40
CA ALA A 45 23.19 -5.67 25.37
C ALA A 45 24.20 -5.56 24.21
N VAL A 46 24.39 -4.35 23.70
CA VAL A 46 25.48 -4.03 22.75
C VAL A 46 26.82 -4.42 23.38
N SER A 47 27.63 -5.17 22.64
CA SER A 47 28.96 -5.58 23.06
C SER A 47 30.02 -4.81 22.29
N ILE A 48 30.83 -4.01 22.96
CA ILE A 48 31.95 -3.26 22.35
C ILE A 48 33.25 -3.95 22.73
N GLY A 49 33.83 -4.70 21.79
CA GLY A 49 35.12 -5.35 21.93
C GLY A 49 36.27 -4.55 21.30
N PRO A 50 37.52 -5.04 21.46
CA PRO A 50 38.71 -4.41 20.91
C PRO A 50 38.83 -4.59 19.38
N THR A 51 38.28 -5.65 18.82
CA THR A 51 38.32 -5.97 17.38
C THR A 51 36.97 -5.86 16.69
N GLU A 52 35.88 -6.18 17.41
CA GLU A 52 34.52 -6.19 16.88
C GLU A 52 33.53 -5.54 17.85
N ILE A 53 32.45 -4.99 17.30
CA ILE A 53 31.28 -4.50 18.02
C ILE A 53 30.07 -5.30 17.55
N VAL A 54 29.23 -5.77 18.48
CA VAL A 54 28.04 -6.57 18.16
C VAL A 54 26.79 -5.85 18.66
N VAL A 55 25.87 -5.60 17.74
CA VAL A 55 24.54 -5.01 18.02
C VAL A 55 23.48 -6.09 17.81
N PRO A 56 22.88 -6.63 18.87
CA PRO A 56 21.85 -7.66 18.75
C PRO A 56 20.48 -7.06 18.39
N ALA A 57 19.75 -7.77 17.52
CA ALA A 57 18.32 -7.56 17.30
C ALA A 57 17.47 -8.31 18.34
N HIS A 58 16.17 -8.01 18.39
CA HIS A 58 15.29 -8.58 19.40
C HIS A 58 15.07 -10.09 19.30
N GLN A 59 15.16 -10.67 18.10
CA GLN A 59 14.93 -12.10 17.86
C GLN A 59 16.21 -12.90 17.53
N GLY A 60 17.38 -12.36 17.90
CA GLY A 60 18.65 -13.08 17.87
C GLY A 60 19.52 -12.87 16.62
N ALA A 61 19.00 -12.20 15.59
CA ALA A 61 19.85 -11.63 14.55
C ALA A 61 20.80 -10.57 15.14
N ARG A 62 21.89 -10.24 14.44
CA ARG A 62 22.90 -9.29 14.93
C ARG A 62 23.62 -8.59 13.79
N ALA A 63 23.96 -7.32 14.01
CA ALA A 63 24.97 -6.62 13.23
C ALA A 63 26.34 -6.81 13.92
N ILE A 64 27.37 -7.06 13.12
CA ILE A 64 28.74 -7.30 13.54
C ILE A 64 29.61 -6.28 12.81
N ILE A 65 30.28 -5.42 13.56
CA ILE A 65 31.10 -4.34 13.04
C ILE A 65 32.57 -4.66 13.34
N ALA A 66 33.37 -4.87 12.30
CA ALA A 66 34.82 -4.90 12.39
C ALA A 66 35.36 -3.48 12.60
N ARG A 67 36.36 -3.31 13.47
CA ARG A 67 36.86 -1.98 13.83
C ARG A 67 37.96 -1.46 12.92
N ASN A 68 38.90 -2.31 12.52
CA ASN A 68 40.04 -1.93 11.68
C ASN A 68 40.61 -3.17 10.93
N PRO A 69 40.48 -3.27 9.60
CA PRO A 69 39.69 -2.36 8.75
C PRO A 69 38.20 -2.37 9.16
N PHE A 70 37.50 -1.27 8.91
CA PHE A 70 36.06 -1.17 9.11
C PHE A 70 35.32 -2.13 8.17
N GLY A 71 34.24 -2.72 8.66
CA GLY A 71 33.30 -3.48 7.85
C GLY A 71 32.08 -3.92 8.66
N LEU A 72 30.92 -3.93 8.03
CA LEU A 72 29.65 -4.33 8.61
C LEU A 72 29.21 -5.69 8.05
N ALA A 73 28.65 -6.51 8.92
CA ALA A 73 28.03 -7.76 8.52
C ALA A 73 26.78 -8.04 9.35
N PHE A 74 25.88 -8.83 8.79
CA PHE A 74 24.63 -9.20 9.42
C PHE A 74 24.54 -10.71 9.51
N ALA A 75 24.17 -11.20 10.69
CA ALA A 75 23.94 -12.61 10.92
C ALA A 75 22.50 -12.87 11.36
N ASP A 76 21.95 -13.99 10.89
CA ASP A 76 20.63 -14.46 11.30
C ASP A 76 20.63 -14.99 12.75
N SER A 77 19.46 -15.41 13.23
CA SER A 77 19.29 -15.93 14.58
C SER A 77 20.04 -17.25 14.89
N SER A 78 20.53 -17.95 13.86
CA SER A 78 21.41 -19.12 13.99
C SER A 78 22.89 -18.74 14.09
N GLY A 79 23.22 -17.47 13.83
CA GLY A 79 24.58 -16.95 13.82
C GLY A 79 25.27 -17.03 12.46
N ARG A 80 24.60 -17.54 11.42
CA ARG A 80 25.09 -17.55 10.03
C ARG A 80 25.08 -16.13 9.47
N ARG A 81 26.21 -15.69 8.91
CA ARG A 81 26.30 -14.40 8.19
C ARG A 81 25.49 -14.49 6.90
N VAL A 82 24.57 -13.55 6.70
CA VAL A 82 23.65 -13.49 5.55
C VAL A 82 23.97 -12.34 4.61
N LEU A 83 24.69 -11.32 5.10
CA LEU A 83 25.12 -10.16 4.33
C LEU A 83 26.45 -9.65 4.92
N ASN A 84 27.41 -9.29 4.07
CA ASN A 84 28.67 -8.69 4.47
C ASN A 84 28.98 -7.53 3.53
N GLU A 85 29.51 -6.43 4.05
CA GLU A 85 30.10 -5.39 3.22
C GLU A 85 31.32 -5.94 2.46
N VAL A 86 31.58 -5.36 1.29
CA VAL A 86 32.85 -5.57 0.58
C VAL A 86 34.02 -4.98 1.39
N PRO A 87 35.27 -5.47 1.20
CA PRO A 87 36.42 -4.89 1.89
C PRO A 87 36.64 -3.41 1.55
N ALA A 88 37.06 -2.61 2.53
CA ALA A 88 37.45 -1.22 2.32
C ALA A 88 38.64 -1.11 1.36
N THR A 89 38.62 -0.07 0.51
CA THR A 89 39.73 0.27 -0.38
C THR A 89 40.40 1.56 0.12
N PRO A 90 41.74 1.63 0.13
CA PRO A 90 42.44 2.84 0.57
C PRO A 90 42.38 3.96 -0.48
N THR A 91 42.14 3.62 -1.75
CA THR A 91 42.25 4.52 -2.90
C THR A 91 40.91 5.18 -3.20
N PRO A 92 40.80 6.52 -3.12
CA PRO A 92 39.62 7.25 -3.62
C PRO A 92 39.41 7.05 -5.12
N LEU A 93 38.17 7.20 -5.57
CA LEU A 93 37.81 7.05 -6.99
C LEU A 93 37.40 8.40 -7.59
N PRO A 94 38.16 8.94 -8.57
CA PRO A 94 37.69 10.06 -9.36
C PRO A 94 36.45 9.69 -10.18
N VAL A 95 35.40 10.52 -10.10
CA VAL A 95 34.15 10.35 -10.85
C VAL A 95 34.08 11.47 -11.90
N PRO A 96 34.29 11.17 -13.19
CA PRO A 96 34.17 12.17 -14.24
C PRO A 96 32.70 12.52 -14.49
N PRO A 97 32.40 13.74 -14.99
CA PRO A 97 31.04 14.11 -15.37
C PRO A 97 30.55 13.23 -16.52
N LEU A 98 29.69 12.27 -16.19
CA LEU A 98 29.07 11.35 -17.14
C LEU A 98 27.56 11.39 -16.97
N ALA A 99 26.85 11.84 -18.00
CA ALA A 99 25.39 11.80 -18.02
C ALA A 99 24.90 10.39 -18.39
N GLN A 100 24.30 9.71 -17.42
CA GLN A 100 23.70 8.40 -17.61
C GLN A 100 22.26 8.54 -18.13
N ALA A 101 22.12 8.53 -19.46
CA ALA A 101 20.83 8.66 -20.13
C ALA A 101 19.91 7.46 -19.83
N GLN A 102 18.61 7.71 -19.72
CA GLN A 102 17.57 6.72 -19.39
C GLN A 102 16.66 6.38 -20.57
N PHE A 103 17.03 6.77 -21.79
CA PHE A 103 16.26 6.50 -23.01
C PHE A 103 16.37 5.04 -23.45
N GLY A 104 15.64 4.15 -22.77
CA GLY A 104 15.55 2.73 -23.06
C GLY A 104 16.48 1.85 -22.22
N THR A 105 17.78 2.15 -22.15
CA THR A 105 18.72 1.48 -21.23
C THR A 105 19.67 2.50 -20.63
N ILE A 106 20.10 2.28 -19.39
CA ILE A 106 21.15 3.10 -18.77
C ILE A 106 22.43 2.95 -19.59
N GLY A 107 22.96 4.07 -20.10
CA GLY A 107 24.19 4.08 -20.89
C GLY A 107 25.19 5.12 -20.41
N PRO A 108 26.49 4.96 -20.74
CA PRO A 108 27.33 3.82 -20.35
C PRO A 108 27.51 3.73 -18.81
N PRO A 109 27.93 2.58 -18.26
CA PRO A 109 28.13 2.42 -16.82
C PRO A 109 29.19 3.40 -16.31
N GLY A 110 28.83 4.17 -15.28
CA GLY A 110 29.76 5.07 -14.59
C GLY A 110 30.71 4.29 -13.68
N PRO A 111 31.88 4.86 -13.32
CA PRO A 111 32.78 4.21 -12.38
C PRO A 111 32.13 4.16 -10.98
N ALA A 112 32.12 2.99 -10.35
CA ALA A 112 31.55 2.79 -9.01
C ALA A 112 32.63 2.43 -7.99
N LEU A 113 32.61 3.09 -6.82
CA LEU A 113 33.46 2.72 -5.69
C LEU A 113 32.74 1.67 -4.84
N TYR A 114 33.11 0.41 -5.01
CA TYR A 114 32.65 -0.68 -4.14
C TYR A 114 33.42 -0.65 -2.81
N ALA A 115 32.85 -0.05 -1.77
CA ALA A 115 33.44 0.05 -0.44
C ALA A 115 32.37 0.22 0.66
N PRO A 116 32.70 -0.05 1.94
CA PRO A 116 31.87 0.28 3.08
C PRO A 116 31.53 1.76 3.17
N LEU A 117 30.24 2.09 3.25
CA LEU A 117 29.73 3.45 3.46
C LEU A 117 30.46 4.50 2.59
N GLY A 118 30.39 4.31 1.28
CA GLY A 118 30.94 5.22 0.29
C GLY A 118 30.21 6.56 0.24
N PHE A 119 30.87 7.59 -0.27
CA PHE A 119 30.27 8.90 -0.50
C PHE A 119 30.99 9.70 -1.58
N LEU A 120 30.23 10.42 -2.39
CA LEU A 120 30.74 11.30 -3.44
C LEU A 120 30.82 12.75 -2.93
N VAL A 121 32.02 13.34 -2.90
CA VAL A 121 32.17 14.79 -2.74
C VAL A 121 32.21 15.41 -4.13
N GLY A 122 31.22 16.23 -4.45
CA GLY A 122 31.04 16.79 -5.79
C GLY A 122 29.60 17.23 -6.05
N THR A 123 29.06 16.86 -7.21
CA THR A 123 27.68 17.21 -7.60
C THR A 123 26.95 16.01 -8.19
N GLN A 124 25.66 15.93 -7.90
CA GLN A 124 24.69 15.07 -8.58
C GLN A 124 23.61 15.98 -9.17
N SER A 125 23.23 15.74 -10.42
CA SER A 125 22.13 16.46 -11.06
C SER A 125 21.24 15.51 -11.85
N THR A 126 19.96 15.86 -11.88
CA THR A 126 18.91 15.09 -12.55
C THR A 126 18.34 15.94 -13.68
N SER A 127 18.22 15.35 -14.88
CA SER A 127 17.47 15.93 -15.99
C SER A 127 16.15 15.19 -16.14
N GLN A 128 15.06 15.95 -16.29
CA GLN A 128 13.71 15.40 -16.48
C GLN A 128 13.02 16.00 -17.69
N THR A 129 12.03 15.28 -18.19
CA THR A 129 11.07 15.82 -19.15
C THR A 129 10.12 16.78 -18.44
N GLN A 130 10.04 18.01 -18.94
CA GLN A 130 9.43 19.16 -18.25
C GLN A 130 7.93 19.30 -18.49
N ALA A 131 7.39 18.61 -19.49
CA ALA A 131 6.04 18.86 -19.99
C ALA A 131 5.53 17.71 -20.86
N GLY A 132 4.22 17.68 -21.03
CA GLY A 132 3.49 16.76 -21.89
C GLY A 132 3.28 15.40 -21.26
N GLU A 133 3.19 14.40 -22.12
CA GLU A 133 2.87 13.01 -21.82
C GLU A 133 3.91 12.32 -20.90
N TRP A 134 5.18 12.75 -20.94
CA TRP A 134 6.28 12.20 -20.14
C TRP A 134 6.76 13.15 -19.04
N GLU A 135 5.95 14.13 -18.67
CA GLU A 135 6.30 15.09 -17.64
C GLU A 135 6.67 14.39 -16.32
N GLY A 136 7.81 14.80 -15.75
CA GLY A 136 8.39 14.19 -14.55
C GLY A 136 9.34 13.02 -14.84
N ASN A 137 9.34 12.42 -16.04
CA ASN A 137 10.20 11.28 -16.36
C ASN A 137 11.68 11.61 -16.34
N LEU A 138 12.49 10.62 -15.95
CA LEU A 138 13.93 10.75 -15.85
C LEU A 138 14.57 10.67 -17.24
N ASN A 139 15.32 11.71 -17.61
CA ASN A 139 16.08 11.72 -18.87
C ASN A 139 17.52 11.26 -18.66
N ALA A 140 18.18 11.79 -17.63
CA ALA A 140 19.55 11.45 -17.28
C ALA A 140 19.89 11.82 -15.83
N VAL A 141 20.86 11.11 -15.25
CA VAL A 141 21.54 11.47 -14.01
C VAL A 141 23.00 11.76 -14.33
N THR A 142 23.55 12.85 -13.80
CA THR A 142 24.98 13.19 -13.96
C THR A 142 25.63 13.35 -12.60
N GLU A 143 26.74 12.64 -12.41
CA GLU A 143 27.56 12.73 -11.20
C GLU A 143 28.99 13.12 -11.56
N THR A 144 29.64 13.89 -10.70
CA THR A 144 31.05 14.27 -10.86
C THR A 144 31.67 14.62 -9.52
N GLY A 145 32.95 14.30 -9.34
CA GLY A 145 33.70 14.61 -8.13
C GLY A 145 34.72 13.52 -7.77
N ALA A 146 34.84 13.24 -6.48
CA ALA A 146 35.67 12.15 -5.96
C ALA A 146 34.90 11.35 -4.90
N ALA A 147 34.90 10.03 -5.07
CA ALA A 147 34.28 9.10 -4.13
C ALA A 147 35.30 8.60 -3.09
N TYR A 148 34.86 8.58 -1.85
CA TYR A 148 35.60 8.20 -0.64
C TYR A 148 34.79 7.16 0.14
N SER A 149 35.38 6.55 1.17
CA SER A 149 34.74 5.48 1.95
C SER A 149 35.25 5.39 3.39
N ALA A 150 34.49 4.68 4.24
CA ALA A 150 34.87 4.39 5.61
C ALA A 150 36.09 3.46 5.68
N GLN A 151 36.95 3.70 6.68
CA GLN A 151 38.22 2.97 6.83
C GLN A 151 38.38 2.27 8.19
N ALA A 152 38.05 2.96 9.29
CA ALA A 152 38.22 2.41 10.64
C ALA A 152 37.30 3.08 11.66
N VAL A 153 36.94 2.36 12.73
CA VAL A 153 36.20 2.90 13.89
C VAL A 153 37.16 3.67 14.79
N LEU A 154 36.95 4.98 14.92
CA LEU A 154 37.70 5.85 15.83
C LEU A 154 37.11 5.86 17.24
N ASP A 155 35.78 5.96 17.33
CA ASP A 155 35.05 5.98 18.59
C ASP A 155 33.79 5.10 18.52
N ALA A 156 33.39 4.54 19.65
CA ALA A 156 32.20 3.71 19.77
C ALA A 156 31.51 3.94 21.11
N THR A 157 30.28 4.46 21.07
CA THR A 157 29.49 4.78 22.26
C THR A 157 28.13 4.07 22.18
N PRO A 158 27.72 3.27 23.19
CA PRO A 158 26.37 2.70 23.23
C PRO A 158 25.30 3.81 23.29
N VAL A 159 24.22 3.66 22.52
CA VAL A 159 23.07 4.57 22.52
C VAL A 159 21.78 3.75 22.48
N GLY A 160 21.06 3.69 23.60
CA GLY A 160 19.91 2.80 23.75
C GLY A 160 20.33 1.35 23.55
N ASP A 161 19.61 0.63 22.69
CA ASP A 161 19.93 -0.76 22.30
C ASP A 161 20.89 -0.83 21.09
N GLY A 162 21.42 0.31 20.64
CA GLY A 162 22.33 0.44 19.51
C GLY A 162 23.69 1.02 19.87
N VAL A 163 24.49 1.31 18.85
CA VAL A 163 25.82 1.91 18.98
C VAL A 163 25.96 3.08 18.01
N ARG A 164 26.53 4.19 18.51
CA ARG A 164 26.98 5.31 17.69
C ARG A 164 28.49 5.21 17.51
N LEU A 165 28.97 5.27 16.28
CA LEU A 165 30.37 5.24 15.93
C LEU A 165 30.80 6.54 15.25
N THR A 166 32.06 6.90 15.44
CA THR A 166 32.77 7.85 14.57
C THR A 166 33.76 7.07 13.73
N LEU A 167 33.68 7.19 12.40
CA LEU A 167 34.55 6.47 11.48
C LEU A 167 35.56 7.43 10.83
N ALA A 168 36.79 6.96 10.69
CA ALA A 168 37.77 7.56 9.78
C ALA A 168 37.40 7.24 8.34
N THR A 169 37.74 8.15 7.41
CA THR A 169 37.55 7.96 5.97
C THR A 169 38.88 8.14 5.25
N ASN A 170 38.92 7.84 3.95
CA ASN A 170 40.04 8.17 3.07
C ASN A 170 39.90 9.56 2.40
N ASP A 171 38.97 10.41 2.85
CA ASP A 171 38.87 11.80 2.41
C ASP A 171 40.04 12.62 2.98
N PRO A 172 40.90 13.22 2.14
CA PRO A 172 42.08 13.96 2.58
C PRO A 172 41.76 15.23 3.38
N SER A 173 40.51 15.71 3.34
CA SER A 173 40.07 16.83 4.18
C SER A 173 39.95 16.47 5.67
N GLY A 174 40.03 15.17 6.01
CA GLY A 174 39.84 14.68 7.38
C GLY A 174 38.37 14.48 7.75
N ARG A 175 37.46 14.49 6.77
CA ARG A 175 36.03 14.21 6.95
C ARG A 175 35.82 12.86 7.63
N ARG A 176 34.87 12.81 8.57
CA ARG A 176 34.51 11.59 9.32
C ARG A 176 33.08 11.18 8.98
N LEU A 177 32.73 9.92 9.24
CA LEU A 177 31.33 9.50 9.21
C LEU A 177 30.81 9.31 10.63
N ALA A 178 29.64 9.88 10.93
CA ALA A 178 28.84 9.50 12.07
C ALA A 178 27.94 8.33 11.67
N LEU A 179 28.07 7.19 12.34
CA LEU A 179 27.31 5.98 12.08
C LEU A 179 26.45 5.62 13.30
N LEU A 180 25.18 5.29 13.08
CA LEU A 180 24.29 4.70 14.07
C LEU A 180 23.83 3.32 13.59
N VAL A 181 24.08 2.29 14.39
CA VAL A 181 23.54 0.94 14.17
C VAL A 181 22.65 0.59 15.34
N SER A 182 21.38 0.24 15.08
CA SER A 182 20.41 -0.04 16.13
C SER A 182 19.38 -1.08 15.71
N PRO A 183 18.80 -1.86 16.63
CA PRO A 183 17.68 -2.73 16.29
C PRO A 183 16.44 -1.91 15.92
N THR A 184 15.66 -2.43 14.97
CA THR A 184 14.30 -1.95 14.71
C THR A 184 13.39 -2.37 15.87
N GLY A 185 12.33 -1.60 16.15
CA GLY A 185 11.54 -1.73 17.39
C GLY A 185 10.86 -3.10 17.66
N SER A 186 10.90 -4.04 16.72
CA SER A 186 10.56 -5.46 16.94
C SER A 186 11.16 -6.36 15.85
N GLY A 187 11.48 -7.63 16.16
CA GLY A 187 11.93 -8.63 15.18
C GLY A 187 13.47 -8.72 15.02
N ASN A 188 13.94 -9.07 13.81
CA ASN A 188 15.36 -9.26 13.48
C ASN A 188 16.03 -8.07 12.79
N GLY A 189 15.29 -7.02 12.46
CA GLY A 189 15.71 -5.91 11.65
C GLY A 189 16.69 -5.02 12.39
N LEU A 190 17.72 -4.58 11.68
CA LEU A 190 18.78 -3.71 12.14
C LEU A 190 18.84 -2.50 11.21
N ARG A 191 18.71 -1.30 11.77
CA ARG A 191 18.83 -0.04 11.07
C ARG A 191 20.26 0.47 11.12
N VAL A 192 20.71 0.98 9.99
CA VAL A 192 22.00 1.64 9.79
C VAL A 192 21.73 3.03 9.25
N SER A 193 22.33 4.04 9.88
CA SER A 193 22.26 5.44 9.46
C SER A 193 23.66 6.02 9.46
N ALA A 194 24.12 6.54 8.32
CA ALA A 194 25.45 7.14 8.18
C ALA A 194 25.38 8.55 7.57
N THR A 195 26.14 9.48 8.14
CA THR A 195 26.21 10.87 7.68
C THR A 195 27.65 11.39 7.77
N PRO A 196 28.17 12.06 6.73
CA PRO A 196 29.48 12.69 6.80
C PRO A 196 29.50 13.92 7.71
N THR A 197 30.65 14.22 8.31
CA THR A 197 30.85 15.37 9.18
C THR A 197 32.16 16.09 8.80
N PRO A 198 32.09 17.32 8.24
CA PRO A 198 30.87 17.99 7.75
C PRO A 198 30.23 17.23 6.58
N ASP A 199 28.97 17.53 6.25
CA ASP A 199 28.23 16.97 5.12
C ASP A 199 28.34 17.82 3.84
N THR A 200 28.87 19.04 3.96
CA THR A 200 28.97 20.00 2.86
C THR A 200 29.69 19.43 1.65
N GLY A 201 29.08 19.60 0.47
CA GLY A 201 29.61 19.13 -0.81
C GLY A 201 29.46 17.63 -1.06
N VAL A 202 28.81 16.88 -0.16
CA VAL A 202 28.49 15.46 -0.40
C VAL A 202 27.23 15.39 -1.27
N ALA A 203 27.38 14.82 -2.46
CA ALA A 203 26.31 14.67 -3.44
C ALA A 203 25.54 13.36 -3.26
N THR A 204 26.26 12.27 -3.01
CA THR A 204 25.68 10.93 -2.83
C THR A 204 26.34 10.20 -1.66
N MET A 205 25.59 9.25 -1.10
CA MET A 205 26.09 8.23 -0.17
C MET A 205 25.77 6.86 -0.76
N SER A 206 26.66 5.89 -0.56
CA SER A 206 26.50 4.52 -1.04
C SER A 206 26.94 3.50 0.00
N ASP A 207 26.49 2.26 -0.16
CA ASP A 207 27.03 1.12 0.58
C ASP A 207 27.07 -0.11 -0.31
N SER A 208 28.07 -0.97 -0.09
CA SER A 208 28.43 -2.03 -1.02
C SER A 208 28.64 -3.35 -0.30
N PHE A 209 28.04 -4.41 -0.82
CA PHE A 209 27.99 -5.71 -0.15
C PHE A 209 28.43 -6.83 -1.09
N SER A 210 29.07 -7.85 -0.52
CA SER A 210 29.39 -9.07 -1.25
C SER A 210 28.12 -9.85 -1.59
N SER A 211 28.08 -10.43 -2.79
CA SER A 211 27.05 -11.36 -3.25
C SER A 211 27.67 -12.63 -3.82
N THR A 212 26.82 -13.60 -4.15
CA THR A 212 27.22 -14.78 -4.93
C THR A 212 26.54 -14.77 -6.29
N PRO A 213 27.11 -15.41 -7.33
CA PRO A 213 26.46 -15.48 -8.64
C PRO A 213 25.12 -16.23 -8.67
N GLN A 214 24.67 -16.82 -7.55
CA GLN A 214 23.35 -17.47 -7.42
C GLN A 214 22.40 -16.69 -6.48
N GLU A 215 22.84 -15.53 -5.99
CA GLU A 215 22.02 -14.66 -5.14
C GLU A 215 20.97 -13.95 -6.00
N ALA A 216 19.71 -14.07 -5.60
CA ALA A 216 18.58 -13.48 -6.30
C ALA A 216 18.07 -12.27 -5.52
N PHE A 217 17.75 -11.18 -6.22
CA PHE A 217 17.28 -9.93 -5.63
C PHE A 217 15.84 -9.66 -6.05
N ARG A 218 14.88 -9.88 -5.14
CA ARG A 218 13.45 -9.95 -5.50
C ARG A 218 12.62 -8.89 -4.78
N GLY A 219 11.84 -8.12 -5.52
CA GLY A 219 11.06 -6.99 -4.99
C GLY A 219 11.11 -5.78 -5.92
N PHE A 220 11.41 -4.61 -5.37
CA PHE A 220 11.53 -3.36 -6.11
C PHE A 220 10.24 -2.78 -6.72
N GLY A 221 9.05 -3.30 -6.39
CA GLY A 221 7.78 -2.69 -6.80
C GLY A 221 7.38 -3.04 -8.22
N GLY A 222 6.59 -2.23 -8.89
CA GLY A 222 5.93 -2.54 -10.16
C GLY A 222 6.82 -2.60 -11.39
N ARG A 223 7.96 -3.28 -11.29
CA ARG A 223 8.87 -3.56 -12.40
C ARG A 223 8.40 -4.78 -13.19
N HIS A 224 8.45 -4.67 -14.52
CA HIS A 224 7.91 -5.65 -15.46
C HIS A 224 8.98 -6.60 -16.02
N ASN A 225 10.24 -6.18 -15.98
CA ASN A 225 11.35 -6.87 -16.62
C ASN A 225 11.65 -8.26 -16.04
N SER A 226 11.61 -8.40 -14.71
CA SER A 226 11.98 -9.65 -14.03
C SER A 226 11.52 -9.65 -12.56
N LEU A 227 11.32 -10.86 -12.01
CA LEU A 227 11.17 -11.07 -10.56
C LEU A 227 12.51 -11.12 -9.81
N ASP A 228 13.59 -11.38 -10.54
CA ASP A 228 14.96 -11.43 -10.03
C ASP A 228 15.79 -10.38 -10.76
N GLN A 229 16.29 -9.41 -10.01
CA GLN A 229 17.03 -8.26 -10.54
C GLN A 229 18.55 -8.50 -10.53
N GLN A 230 19.02 -9.72 -10.30
CA GLN A 230 20.42 -10.06 -10.48
C GLN A 230 20.91 -9.70 -11.90
N GLY A 231 22.09 -9.09 -11.99
CA GLY A 231 22.68 -8.53 -13.21
C GLY A 231 22.10 -7.19 -13.65
N SER A 232 21.16 -6.59 -12.91
CA SER A 232 20.48 -5.35 -13.31
C SER A 232 21.12 -4.10 -12.69
N GLU A 233 21.14 -3.01 -13.47
CA GLU A 233 21.50 -1.66 -13.03
C GLU A 233 20.33 -0.73 -13.30
N PHE A 234 19.84 -0.01 -12.29
CA PHE A 234 18.70 0.89 -12.44
C PHE A 234 18.63 2.02 -11.41
N TYR A 235 17.93 3.09 -11.78
CA TYR A 235 17.46 4.10 -10.85
C TYR A 235 16.09 3.75 -10.27
N ASN A 236 15.92 4.04 -8.98
CA ASN A 236 14.64 3.98 -8.31
C ASN A 236 13.99 5.36 -8.33
N PHE A 237 13.11 5.55 -9.31
CA PHE A 237 12.47 6.81 -9.62
C PHE A 237 11.11 6.54 -10.25
N LEU A 238 10.05 7.21 -9.77
CA LEU A 238 8.73 7.05 -10.34
C LEU A 238 8.73 7.57 -11.78
N GLN A 239 8.16 6.78 -12.69
CA GLN A 239 8.15 7.14 -14.09
C GLN A 239 6.78 6.83 -14.68
N GLN A 240 6.28 7.81 -15.43
CA GLN A 240 5.02 7.77 -16.12
C GLN A 240 5.22 7.22 -17.53
N GLU A 241 4.26 6.43 -17.98
CA GLU A 241 4.14 5.92 -19.34
C GLU A 241 5.33 5.12 -19.83
N ASN A 242 5.06 3.83 -20.05
CA ASN A 242 6.06 2.93 -20.56
C ASN A 242 5.49 2.20 -21.76
N VAL A 243 5.75 2.78 -22.94
CA VAL A 243 5.25 2.24 -24.21
C VAL A 243 6.33 1.35 -24.84
N GLY A 244 5.95 0.13 -25.23
CA GLY A 244 6.83 -0.82 -25.89
C GLY A 244 7.16 -0.51 -27.35
N SER A 245 8.03 0.47 -27.67
CA SER A 245 8.36 0.77 -29.08
C SER A 245 9.76 1.35 -29.38
N GLY A 246 10.78 1.09 -28.56
CA GLY A 246 12.18 1.37 -28.94
C GLY A 246 12.74 2.73 -28.54
N SER A 247 14.06 2.90 -28.70
CA SER A 247 14.73 4.22 -28.68
C SER A 247 14.20 5.10 -29.82
N ALA A 248 14.61 6.37 -29.94
CA ALA A 248 14.24 7.25 -31.06
C ALA A 248 14.54 6.67 -32.48
N GLN A 249 15.22 5.53 -32.58
CA GLN A 249 15.49 4.78 -33.81
C GLN A 249 14.51 3.60 -34.07
N GLY A 250 13.54 3.35 -33.18
CA GLY A 250 12.80 2.09 -33.06
C GLY A 250 11.44 1.99 -33.76
N LEU A 251 11.06 2.92 -34.65
CA LEU A 251 9.77 2.90 -35.38
C LEU A 251 9.56 1.67 -36.30
N THR A 252 10.47 0.70 -36.34
CA THR A 252 10.46 -0.43 -37.30
C THR A 252 10.78 -1.82 -36.73
N ALA A 253 11.03 -2.00 -35.43
CA ALA A 253 11.37 -3.32 -34.87
C ALA A 253 10.11 -4.10 -34.48
N PRO A 254 9.82 -5.27 -35.08
CA PRO A 254 8.67 -6.09 -34.68
C PRO A 254 8.91 -6.76 -33.32
N ALA A 255 7.93 -6.62 -32.42
CA ALA A 255 7.79 -7.43 -31.22
C ALA A 255 7.36 -8.85 -31.61
N ALA A 256 8.13 -9.86 -31.19
CA ALA A 256 7.66 -11.25 -31.15
C ALA A 256 7.44 -11.62 -29.68
N PRO A 257 6.39 -12.37 -29.32
CA PRO A 257 6.18 -12.81 -27.94
C PRO A 257 7.45 -13.45 -27.36
N GLY A 258 8.00 -12.84 -26.31
CA GLY A 258 9.26 -13.28 -25.68
C GLY A 258 10.56 -12.67 -26.25
N GLN A 259 10.48 -11.67 -27.12
CA GLN A 259 11.63 -10.92 -27.68
C GLN A 259 11.54 -9.40 -27.45
N ASP A 260 10.58 -8.92 -26.65
CA ASP A 260 10.39 -7.49 -26.40
C ASP A 260 11.57 -6.93 -25.61
N ARG A 261 12.25 -5.93 -26.17
CA ARG A 261 13.49 -5.37 -25.58
C ARG A 261 13.39 -3.92 -25.17
N TYR A 262 12.25 -3.26 -25.39
CA TYR A 262 12.21 -1.80 -25.39
C TYR A 262 10.97 -1.23 -24.74
N LEU A 263 11.20 -0.19 -23.96
CA LEU A 263 10.25 0.54 -23.17
C LEU A 263 10.69 2.01 -23.25
N PHE A 264 9.88 2.85 -23.89
CA PHE A 264 10.16 4.26 -24.13
C PHE A 264 9.20 5.12 -23.30
N PRO A 265 9.64 6.28 -22.78
CA PRO A 265 11.01 6.81 -22.82
C PRO A 265 11.94 6.19 -21.77
N ASN A 266 11.42 5.37 -20.86
CA ASN A 266 12.02 5.17 -19.53
C ASN A 266 12.84 3.88 -19.36
N GLY A 267 12.69 2.91 -20.27
CA GLY A 267 13.39 1.61 -20.21
C GLY A 267 12.71 0.53 -19.38
N PRO A 268 13.35 -0.66 -19.28
CA PRO A 268 12.77 -1.88 -18.69
C PRO A 268 12.50 -1.79 -17.18
N TYR A 269 13.07 -0.79 -16.51
CA TYR A 269 12.97 -0.63 -15.06
C TYR A 269 11.97 0.44 -14.63
N ALA A 270 11.32 1.12 -15.58
CA ALA A 270 10.33 2.14 -15.27
C ALA A 270 9.14 1.51 -14.56
N ALA A 271 8.61 2.22 -13.56
CA ALA A 271 7.47 1.79 -12.81
C ALA A 271 6.72 2.98 -12.24
N TYR A 272 5.39 2.89 -12.25
CA TYR A 272 4.52 3.80 -11.51
C TYR A 272 4.54 3.52 -10.01
N TYR A 273 4.95 2.32 -9.58
CA TYR A 273 4.97 1.97 -8.17
C TYR A 273 6.36 1.47 -7.78
N VAL A 274 7.19 2.37 -7.30
CA VAL A 274 8.59 2.08 -7.02
C VAL A 274 8.78 1.63 -5.58
N GLN A 275 9.53 0.55 -5.36
CA GLN A 275 9.90 0.14 -4.00
C GLN A 275 11.41 0.13 -3.79
N SER A 276 11.88 0.78 -2.71
CA SER A 276 13.31 0.79 -2.32
C SER A 276 13.65 -0.39 -1.42
N SER A 277 13.09 -1.56 -1.73
CA SER A 277 13.24 -2.76 -0.90
C SER A 277 13.22 -4.05 -1.70
N PHE A 278 13.98 -5.04 -1.24
CA PHE A 278 14.02 -6.37 -1.81
C PHE A 278 14.23 -7.45 -0.74
N VAL A 279 14.08 -8.70 -1.15
CA VAL A 279 14.44 -9.89 -0.40
C VAL A 279 15.45 -10.70 -1.19
N SER A 280 16.53 -11.09 -0.52
CA SER A 280 17.59 -11.91 -1.08
C SER A 280 17.36 -13.40 -0.84
N SER A 281 17.73 -14.24 -1.81
CA SER A 281 17.80 -15.70 -1.62
C SER A 281 18.83 -16.14 -0.57
N ALA A 282 19.77 -15.28 -0.17
CA ALA A 282 20.74 -15.54 0.90
C ALA A 282 20.13 -15.51 2.33
N GLY A 283 18.88 -15.07 2.45
CA GLY A 283 18.12 -15.08 3.71
C GLY A 283 18.17 -13.75 4.47
N TYR A 284 17.93 -12.65 3.76
CA TYR A 284 17.68 -11.34 4.35
C TYR A 284 16.74 -10.51 3.48
N GLY A 285 16.10 -9.50 4.09
CA GLY A 285 15.47 -8.38 3.39
C GLY A 285 16.29 -7.11 3.54
N PHE A 286 16.21 -6.21 2.57
CA PHE A 286 16.85 -4.91 2.59
C PHE A 286 15.82 -3.81 2.27
N LEU A 287 15.90 -2.69 2.98
CA LEU A 287 15.10 -1.48 2.74
C LEU A 287 16.02 -0.27 2.80
N LEU A 288 16.16 0.46 1.70
CA LEU A 288 16.72 1.81 1.70
C LEU A 288 15.60 2.79 2.11
N ASP A 289 15.76 3.42 3.26
CA ASP A 289 14.76 4.28 3.91
C ASP A 289 14.97 5.76 3.55
N ARG A 290 15.05 6.03 2.25
CA ARG A 290 15.34 7.35 1.66
C ARG A 290 14.50 7.58 0.40
N ALA A 291 13.85 8.74 0.30
CA ALA A 291 12.93 9.07 -0.78
C ALA A 291 13.62 9.65 -2.02
N GLU A 292 14.86 10.13 -1.88
CA GLU A 292 15.66 10.62 -2.99
C GLU A 292 15.86 9.57 -4.07
N ILE A 293 16.27 10.00 -5.27
CA ILE A 293 16.67 9.08 -6.32
C ILE A 293 17.80 8.18 -5.79
N SER A 294 17.63 6.87 -6.01
CA SER A 294 18.63 5.87 -5.63
C SER A 294 19.07 5.06 -6.83
N HIS A 295 20.33 4.67 -6.84
CA HIS A 295 20.95 3.87 -7.89
C HIS A 295 21.28 2.49 -7.32
N TRP A 296 20.90 1.45 -8.06
CA TRP A 296 21.09 0.06 -7.67
C TRP A 296 21.92 -0.64 -8.73
N ARG A 297 23.01 -1.27 -8.30
CA ARG A 297 23.86 -2.16 -9.10
C ARG A 297 23.79 -3.53 -8.45
N LEU A 298 23.00 -4.43 -9.01
CA LEU A 298 22.72 -5.75 -8.43
C LEU A 298 23.52 -6.80 -9.19
N ASP A 299 24.81 -6.88 -8.94
CA ASP A 299 25.77 -7.72 -9.67
C ASP A 299 25.93 -7.35 -11.16
N SER A 300 25.59 -6.12 -11.55
CA SER A 300 25.55 -5.69 -12.96
C SER A 300 26.93 -5.47 -13.58
N ASP A 301 27.87 -4.89 -12.83
CA ASP A 301 29.25 -4.62 -13.23
C ASP A 301 30.28 -5.42 -12.40
N ARG A 302 29.87 -6.01 -11.28
CA ARG A 302 30.64 -6.96 -10.47
C ARG A 302 29.85 -8.22 -10.14
N PRO A 303 30.31 -9.43 -10.53
CA PRO A 303 29.54 -10.66 -10.28
C PRO A 303 29.55 -11.15 -8.82
N ASP A 304 30.29 -10.48 -7.94
CA ASP A 304 30.50 -10.84 -6.54
C ASP A 304 30.15 -9.70 -5.56
N ALA A 305 29.55 -8.62 -6.07
CA ALA A 305 29.13 -7.50 -5.24
C ALA A 305 27.93 -6.76 -5.83
N TRP A 306 27.10 -6.22 -4.94
CA TRP A 306 26.06 -5.26 -5.26
C TRP A 306 26.24 -3.96 -4.48
N GLN A 307 25.66 -2.88 -5.00
CA GLN A 307 25.73 -1.55 -4.40
C GLN A 307 24.34 -0.89 -4.43
N THR A 308 24.06 -0.13 -3.37
CA THR A 308 23.01 0.89 -3.36
C THR A 308 23.64 2.26 -3.12
N GLU A 309 23.16 3.25 -3.86
CA GLU A 309 23.56 4.64 -3.74
C GLU A 309 22.32 5.52 -3.68
N VAL A 310 22.40 6.65 -2.98
CA VAL A 310 21.32 7.62 -2.86
C VAL A 310 21.85 9.03 -3.03
N ALA A 311 21.13 9.87 -3.77
CA ALA A 311 21.44 11.27 -3.98
C ALA A 311 21.10 12.13 -2.75
N ALA A 312 21.78 11.84 -1.64
CA ALA A 312 21.63 12.55 -0.38
C ALA A 312 22.97 12.54 0.39
N PRO A 313 23.22 13.54 1.24
CA PRO A 313 24.38 13.57 2.14
C PRO A 313 24.21 12.64 3.37
N ALA A 314 23.36 11.62 3.27
CA ALA A 314 23.17 10.59 4.29
C ALA A 314 22.61 9.32 3.63
N ILE A 315 22.90 8.16 4.22
CA ILE A 315 22.26 6.89 3.86
C ILE A 315 21.60 6.28 5.09
N ASP A 316 20.36 5.84 4.92
CA ASP A 316 19.56 5.18 5.94
C ASP A 316 19.00 3.89 5.36
N TYR A 317 19.33 2.74 5.95
CA TYR A 317 18.79 1.46 5.51
C TYR A 317 18.49 0.50 6.67
N VAL A 318 17.68 -0.52 6.38
CA VAL A 318 17.37 -1.61 7.28
C VAL A 318 17.72 -2.94 6.63
N VAL A 319 18.42 -3.80 7.36
CA VAL A 319 18.62 -5.20 7.01
C VAL A 319 17.76 -6.06 7.94
N ALA A 320 16.99 -6.97 7.36
CA ALA A 320 16.11 -7.89 8.08
C ALA A 320 16.53 -9.36 7.83
N PRO A 321 17.49 -9.91 8.60
CA PRO A 321 17.89 -11.31 8.49
C PRO A 321 16.74 -12.28 8.77
N GLY A 322 16.53 -13.23 7.86
CA GLY A 322 15.46 -14.22 7.93
C GLY A 322 15.09 -14.78 6.57
N ASP A 323 14.28 -15.84 6.56
CA ASP A 323 13.69 -16.34 5.31
C ASP A 323 12.80 -15.28 4.65
N GLY A 324 12.44 -15.49 3.37
CA GLY A 324 11.72 -14.49 2.61
C GLY A 324 10.38 -14.07 3.25
N ALA A 325 9.64 -15.01 3.85
CA ALA A 325 8.40 -14.71 4.55
C ALA A 325 8.62 -13.80 5.77
N SER A 326 9.63 -14.09 6.58
CA SER A 326 9.97 -13.33 7.78
C SER A 326 10.54 -11.95 7.43
N ALA A 327 11.40 -11.87 6.41
CA ALA A 327 11.96 -10.64 5.90
C ALA A 327 10.87 -9.70 5.36
N ILE A 328 9.97 -10.20 4.50
CA ILE A 328 8.80 -9.43 4.03
C ILE A 328 7.96 -8.94 5.21
N GLY A 329 7.64 -9.84 6.14
CA GLY A 329 6.87 -9.50 7.33
C GLY A 329 7.49 -8.37 8.13
N GLN A 330 8.81 -8.37 8.30
CA GLN A 330 9.55 -7.34 9.00
C GLN A 330 9.59 -6.01 8.25
N LEU A 331 9.96 -6.02 6.97
CA LEU A 331 10.05 -4.79 6.18
C LEU A 331 8.67 -4.11 6.07
N THR A 332 7.64 -4.86 5.71
CA THR A 332 6.27 -4.34 5.57
C THR A 332 5.66 -3.86 6.88
N GLN A 333 6.18 -4.27 8.04
CA GLN A 333 5.76 -3.71 9.32
C GLN A 333 6.12 -2.22 9.43
N MET A 334 7.23 -1.79 8.82
CA MET A 334 7.70 -0.40 8.81
C MET A 334 7.13 0.37 7.61
N THR A 335 7.15 -0.24 6.42
CA THR A 335 6.77 0.42 5.17
C THR A 335 5.25 0.51 5.00
N GLY A 336 4.50 -0.37 5.66
CA GLY A 336 3.04 -0.39 5.61
C GLY A 336 2.50 -1.64 4.92
N ARG A 337 1.23 -1.94 5.22
CA ARG A 337 0.50 -3.07 4.64
C ARG A 337 -0.89 -2.63 4.26
N GLN A 338 -1.28 -2.95 3.04
CA GLN A 338 -2.54 -2.49 2.46
C GLN A 338 -3.76 -2.89 3.30
N PRO A 339 -4.58 -1.92 3.76
CA PRO A 339 -5.86 -2.18 4.35
C PRO A 339 -6.72 -3.10 3.49
N ALA A 340 -7.36 -4.10 4.12
CA ALA A 340 -8.29 -4.96 3.39
C ALA A 340 -9.47 -4.12 2.84
N PRO A 341 -9.81 -4.26 1.54
CA PRO A 341 -10.90 -3.52 0.93
C PRO A 341 -12.25 -3.94 1.52
N PRO A 342 -13.31 -3.12 1.36
CA PRO A 342 -14.66 -3.60 1.63
C PRO A 342 -14.99 -4.78 0.72
N ASP A 343 -15.81 -5.71 1.20
CA ASP A 343 -16.06 -6.95 0.47
C ASP A 343 -16.50 -6.68 -0.98
N TRP A 344 -17.31 -5.66 -1.25
CA TRP A 344 -17.83 -5.32 -2.59
C TRP A 344 -16.73 -4.94 -3.59
N ALA A 345 -15.62 -4.38 -3.14
CA ALA A 345 -14.53 -3.95 -4.02
C ALA A 345 -13.70 -5.12 -4.57
N VAL A 346 -13.84 -6.33 -3.99
CA VAL A 346 -13.32 -7.59 -4.54
C VAL A 346 -14.38 -8.27 -5.43
N GLY A 347 -15.14 -7.46 -6.16
CA GLY A 347 -16.01 -7.88 -7.25
C GLY A 347 -15.51 -7.28 -8.55
N SER A 348 -16.28 -7.43 -9.63
CA SER A 348 -15.93 -6.76 -10.89
C SER A 348 -16.15 -5.26 -10.82
N ILE A 349 -15.27 -4.49 -11.44
CA ILE A 349 -15.32 -3.04 -11.57
C ILE A 349 -15.38 -2.70 -13.07
N LEU A 350 -16.24 -1.76 -13.45
CA LEU A 350 -16.28 -1.20 -14.81
C LEU A 350 -15.93 0.29 -14.75
N ASP A 351 -14.87 0.68 -15.44
CA ASP A 351 -14.42 2.08 -15.50
C ASP A 351 -14.77 2.70 -16.84
N ARG A 352 -15.73 3.63 -16.85
CA ARG A 352 -16.09 4.41 -18.04
C ARG A 352 -15.16 5.60 -18.18
N LEU A 353 -14.33 5.56 -19.22
CA LEU A 353 -13.36 6.62 -19.51
C LEU A 353 -13.92 7.73 -20.41
N VAL A 354 -13.35 8.92 -20.29
CA VAL A 354 -13.56 10.04 -21.20
C VAL A 354 -12.54 9.93 -22.33
N LYS A 355 -13.03 9.82 -23.56
CA LYS A 355 -12.15 9.71 -24.72
C LYS A 355 -11.52 11.07 -25.01
N PHE A 356 -10.21 11.14 -24.89
CA PHE A 356 -9.46 12.37 -25.17
C PHE A 356 -9.24 12.57 -26.69
N PRO A 357 -9.29 13.82 -27.22
CA PRO A 357 -9.80 15.06 -26.61
C PRO A 357 -11.31 15.29 -26.89
N SER A 358 -12.07 14.23 -27.16
CA SER A 358 -13.23 14.30 -28.07
C SER A 358 -14.61 14.19 -27.42
N ASP A 359 -14.74 13.78 -26.17
CA ASP A 359 -16.06 13.55 -25.57
C ASP A 359 -16.65 14.81 -24.94
N PRO A 360 -17.73 15.40 -25.52
CA PRO A 360 -18.49 16.43 -24.84
C PRO A 360 -19.33 15.82 -23.70
N PRO A 361 -19.70 16.61 -22.68
CA PRO A 361 -20.47 16.12 -21.53
C PRO A 361 -21.75 15.35 -21.88
N ALA A 362 -22.46 15.77 -22.93
CA ALA A 362 -23.70 15.14 -23.36
C ALA A 362 -23.47 13.74 -23.97
N GLN A 363 -22.39 13.55 -24.73
CA GLN A 363 -22.03 12.24 -25.27
C GLN A 363 -21.58 11.31 -24.14
N TYR A 364 -20.71 11.79 -23.25
CA TYR A 364 -20.25 11.01 -22.10
C TYR A 364 -21.43 10.55 -21.21
N GLN A 365 -22.39 11.43 -20.95
CA GLN A 365 -23.61 11.06 -20.23
C GLN A 365 -24.41 9.98 -20.96
N ALA A 366 -24.55 10.07 -22.29
CA ALA A 366 -25.26 9.06 -23.08
C ALA A 366 -24.55 7.70 -23.01
N GLU A 367 -23.22 7.67 -23.07
CA GLU A 367 -22.44 6.43 -22.94
C GLU A 367 -22.59 5.78 -21.56
N VAL A 368 -22.63 6.57 -20.49
CA VAL A 368 -22.92 6.05 -19.15
C VAL A 368 -24.32 5.43 -19.09
N GLN A 369 -25.30 6.05 -19.76
CA GLN A 369 -26.65 5.49 -19.84
C GLN A 369 -26.69 4.20 -20.67
N ASP A 370 -26.01 4.17 -21.81
CA ASP A 370 -25.92 2.98 -22.68
C ASP A 370 -25.27 1.81 -21.94
N ASP A 371 -24.28 2.08 -21.08
CA ASP A 371 -23.72 1.05 -20.19
C ASP A 371 -24.74 0.49 -19.22
N ILE A 372 -25.50 1.34 -18.54
CA ILE A 372 -26.55 0.92 -17.61
C ILE A 372 -27.59 0.05 -18.34
N ASP A 373 -28.01 0.45 -19.54
CA ASP A 373 -28.98 -0.27 -20.35
C ASP A 373 -28.42 -1.63 -20.84
N ASN A 374 -27.14 -1.70 -21.21
CA ASN A 374 -26.49 -2.95 -21.58
C ASN A 374 -26.28 -3.88 -20.38
N MET A 375 -25.95 -3.37 -19.19
CA MET A 375 -25.91 -4.16 -17.96
C MET A 375 -27.25 -4.86 -17.70
N ASP A 376 -28.36 -4.13 -17.91
CA ASP A 376 -29.71 -4.67 -17.79
C ASP A 376 -30.02 -5.71 -18.88
N ARG A 377 -29.67 -5.42 -20.14
CA ARG A 377 -29.87 -6.32 -21.28
C ARG A 377 -29.15 -7.67 -21.13
N TYR A 378 -27.90 -7.65 -20.68
CA TYR A 378 -27.05 -8.84 -20.59
C TYR A 378 -27.02 -9.47 -19.19
N HIS A 379 -27.70 -8.86 -18.21
CA HIS A 379 -27.65 -9.24 -16.80
C HIS A 379 -26.20 -9.39 -16.30
N LEU A 380 -25.40 -8.35 -16.55
CA LEU A 380 -23.99 -8.29 -16.17
C LEU A 380 -23.78 -7.03 -15.32
N TYR A 381 -24.01 -7.17 -14.02
CA TYR A 381 -23.92 -6.07 -13.06
C TYR A 381 -22.55 -6.09 -12.38
N PRO A 382 -21.65 -5.12 -12.68
CA PRO A 382 -20.41 -5.00 -11.93
C PRO A 382 -20.69 -4.63 -10.47
N ALA A 383 -19.78 -5.00 -9.57
CA ALA A 383 -19.89 -4.59 -8.17
C ALA A 383 -19.68 -3.08 -8.01
N ALA A 384 -18.87 -2.47 -8.87
CA ALA A 384 -18.63 -1.03 -8.89
C ALA A 384 -18.54 -0.46 -10.31
N TYR A 385 -18.83 0.83 -10.45
CA TYR A 385 -18.78 1.55 -11.71
C TYR A 385 -18.12 2.92 -11.51
N ARG A 386 -17.04 3.22 -12.24
CA ARG A 386 -16.33 4.50 -12.14
C ARG A 386 -16.81 5.49 -13.21
N ILE A 387 -17.19 6.68 -12.78
CA ILE A 387 -17.49 7.85 -13.63
C ILE A 387 -16.27 8.78 -13.59
N GLU A 388 -15.49 8.80 -14.66
CA GLU A 388 -14.25 9.59 -14.77
C GLU A 388 -14.49 11.09 -14.83
N ALA A 389 -15.28 11.52 -15.82
CA ALA A 389 -15.47 12.92 -16.12
C ALA A 389 -16.58 13.56 -15.27
N TRP A 390 -16.65 13.19 -13.99
CA TRP A 390 -17.72 13.62 -13.09
C TRP A 390 -17.76 15.13 -12.87
N GLN A 391 -16.66 15.85 -13.12
CA GLN A 391 -16.58 17.29 -12.85
C GLN A 391 -17.33 18.14 -13.85
N PHE A 392 -17.45 17.74 -15.12
CA PHE A 392 -18.24 18.49 -16.10
C PHE A 392 -19.74 18.15 -16.09
N LEU A 393 -20.14 17.13 -15.33
CA LEU A 393 -21.54 16.73 -15.19
C LEU A 393 -22.22 17.66 -14.19
N ALA A 394 -23.37 18.19 -14.59
CA ALA A 394 -24.20 18.98 -13.67
C ALA A 394 -24.51 18.13 -12.43
N ARG A 395 -24.35 18.69 -11.23
CA ARG A 395 -24.50 17.95 -9.97
C ARG A 395 -25.83 17.18 -9.84
N PRO A 396 -27.00 17.71 -10.29
CA PRO A 396 -28.25 16.94 -10.30
C PRO A 396 -28.21 15.71 -11.22
N VAL A 397 -27.55 15.79 -12.37
CA VAL A 397 -27.36 14.67 -13.31
C VAL A 397 -26.48 13.60 -12.68
N LEU A 398 -25.32 13.99 -12.13
CA LEU A 398 -24.43 13.06 -11.45
C LEU A 398 -25.11 12.36 -10.27
N ALA A 399 -25.86 13.12 -9.45
CA ALA A 399 -26.62 12.54 -8.35
C ALA A 399 -27.69 11.54 -8.82
N HIS A 400 -28.32 11.79 -9.97
CA HIS A 400 -29.26 10.86 -10.59
C HIS A 400 -28.55 9.57 -11.03
N LEU A 401 -27.47 9.67 -11.81
CA LEU A 401 -26.67 8.50 -12.26
C LEU A 401 -26.16 7.66 -11.07
N ILE A 402 -25.65 8.31 -10.03
CA ILE A 402 -25.24 7.66 -8.78
C ILE A 402 -26.40 6.90 -8.14
N SER A 403 -27.60 7.50 -8.10
CA SER A 403 -28.79 6.85 -7.55
C SER A 403 -29.23 5.65 -8.40
N GLU A 404 -29.15 5.75 -9.72
CA GLU A 404 -29.49 4.66 -10.64
C GLU A 404 -28.57 3.45 -10.48
N LEU A 405 -27.25 3.68 -10.44
CA LEU A 405 -26.25 2.64 -10.18
C LEU A 405 -26.53 1.96 -8.83
N LYS A 406 -26.76 2.74 -7.78
CA LYS A 406 -27.06 2.20 -6.45
C LYS A 406 -28.35 1.40 -6.39
N SER A 407 -29.37 1.78 -7.15
CA SER A 407 -30.64 1.03 -7.21
C SER A 407 -30.45 -0.40 -7.76
N ARG A 408 -29.41 -0.60 -8.58
CA ARG A 408 -28.97 -1.90 -9.13
C ARG A 408 -27.93 -2.61 -8.26
N GLY A 409 -27.58 -2.04 -7.09
CA GLY A 409 -26.58 -2.60 -6.19
C GLY A 409 -25.13 -2.35 -6.63
N ILE A 410 -24.91 -1.41 -7.56
CA ILE A 410 -23.58 -1.04 -8.06
C ILE A 410 -23.02 0.11 -7.21
N HIS A 411 -21.77 -0.02 -6.78
CA HIS A 411 -21.06 1.01 -6.03
C HIS A 411 -20.44 2.06 -6.97
N PRO A 412 -20.87 3.33 -6.94
CA PRO A 412 -20.32 4.36 -7.81
C PRO A 412 -18.95 4.82 -7.32
N LEU A 413 -17.97 4.86 -8.22
CA LEU A 413 -16.63 5.41 -8.00
C LEU A 413 -16.43 6.67 -8.84
N LEU A 414 -15.57 7.59 -8.39
CA LEU A 414 -15.20 8.79 -9.13
C LEU A 414 -13.68 8.86 -9.37
N TYR A 415 -13.21 9.86 -10.09
CA TYR A 415 -11.80 10.02 -10.47
C TYR A 415 -11.17 11.27 -9.84
N PHE A 416 -9.88 11.17 -9.54
CA PHE A 416 -9.08 12.18 -8.88
C PHE A 416 -7.62 12.10 -9.37
N ARG A 417 -6.99 13.24 -9.60
CA ARG A 417 -5.56 13.36 -9.94
C ARG A 417 -4.82 14.27 -8.95
N ALA A 418 -3.50 14.11 -8.77
CA ALA A 418 -2.74 14.88 -7.78
C ALA A 418 -2.37 16.31 -8.22
N PHE A 419 -2.70 16.72 -9.43
CA PHE A 419 -2.51 18.08 -9.93
C PHE A 419 -3.84 18.73 -10.34
N VAL A 420 -3.84 20.05 -10.45
CA VAL A 420 -4.94 20.81 -11.05
C VAL A 420 -4.57 21.25 -12.45
N GLY A 421 -5.54 21.34 -13.36
CA GLY A 421 -5.27 21.69 -14.77
C GLY A 421 -6.38 22.52 -15.39
N GLN A 422 -6.02 23.26 -16.44
CA GLN A 422 -6.92 24.09 -17.25
C GLN A 422 -7.59 23.33 -18.41
N ASP A 423 -7.37 22.02 -18.51
CA ASP A 423 -8.05 21.20 -19.51
C ASP A 423 -9.57 21.13 -19.26
N THR A 424 -10.30 20.67 -20.27
CA THR A 424 -11.76 20.59 -20.25
C THR A 424 -12.27 19.15 -20.38
N THR A 425 -11.43 18.17 -20.04
CA THR A 425 -11.76 16.74 -20.13
C THR A 425 -12.81 16.30 -19.11
N GLY A 426 -13.11 17.13 -18.11
CA GLY A 426 -14.06 16.81 -17.04
C GLY A 426 -13.46 15.93 -15.94
N THR A 427 -12.18 15.59 -16.00
CA THR A 427 -11.43 14.93 -14.91
C THR A 427 -11.06 15.92 -13.80
N ASP A 428 -10.95 17.21 -14.12
CA ASP A 428 -10.91 18.36 -13.21
C ASP A 428 -11.64 19.57 -13.82
N THR A 429 -11.61 20.73 -13.16
CA THR A 429 -12.16 22.00 -13.67
C THR A 429 -11.10 23.10 -13.76
N PRO A 430 -11.13 23.95 -14.81
CA PRO A 430 -10.24 25.12 -14.89
C PRO A 430 -10.38 26.07 -13.68
N SER A 431 -11.57 26.15 -13.08
CA SER A 431 -11.78 26.94 -11.87
C SER A 431 -11.03 26.42 -10.65
N ALA A 432 -10.81 25.11 -10.53
CA ALA A 432 -10.02 24.53 -9.44
C ALA A 432 -8.54 24.85 -9.60
N TYR A 433 -8.05 24.91 -10.85
CA TYR A 433 -6.72 25.41 -11.16
C TYR A 433 -6.56 26.87 -10.73
N ASP A 434 -7.45 27.75 -11.17
CA ASP A 434 -7.39 29.18 -10.84
C ASP A 434 -7.46 29.41 -9.31
N GLU A 435 -8.34 28.67 -8.62
CA GLU A 435 -8.48 28.72 -7.17
C GLU A 435 -7.19 28.28 -6.44
N ALA A 436 -6.58 27.18 -6.87
CA ALA A 436 -5.39 26.62 -6.23
C ALA A 436 -4.19 27.56 -6.36
N LEU A 437 -4.01 28.18 -7.54
CA LEU A 437 -2.96 29.18 -7.77
C LEU A 437 -3.21 30.44 -6.94
N ALA A 438 -4.44 30.99 -6.97
CA ALA A 438 -4.77 32.20 -6.23
C ALA A 438 -4.61 32.05 -4.70
N LYS A 439 -4.73 30.82 -4.19
CA LYS A 439 -4.58 30.50 -2.76
C LYS A 439 -3.20 29.95 -2.38
N GLY A 440 -2.27 29.82 -3.33
CA GLY A 440 -0.92 29.28 -3.08
C GLY A 440 -0.94 27.83 -2.57
N LEU A 441 -1.77 26.97 -3.19
CA LEU A 441 -1.96 25.57 -2.79
C LEU A 441 -1.12 24.57 -3.61
N VAL A 442 -0.25 25.08 -4.47
CA VAL A 442 0.55 24.32 -5.43
C VAL A 442 2.04 24.49 -5.17
N ALA A 443 2.85 23.57 -5.70
CA ALA A 443 4.30 23.71 -5.68
C ALA A 443 4.75 25.01 -6.37
N THR A 444 5.91 25.52 -5.99
CA THR A 444 6.43 26.82 -6.46
C THR A 444 7.79 26.68 -7.11
N HIS A 445 8.20 27.69 -7.87
CA HIS A 445 9.60 27.94 -8.16
C HIS A 445 10.34 28.41 -6.89
N SER A 446 11.67 28.53 -6.98
CA SER A 446 12.53 28.96 -5.86
C SER A 446 12.24 30.39 -5.37
N ASP A 447 11.62 31.23 -6.21
CA ASP A 447 11.23 32.60 -5.87
C ASP A 447 9.83 32.69 -5.22
N GLY A 448 9.14 31.56 -5.06
CA GLY A 448 7.80 31.46 -4.48
C GLY A 448 6.66 31.67 -5.46
N SER A 449 6.92 31.90 -6.76
CA SER A 449 5.87 31.93 -7.78
C SER A 449 5.33 30.51 -8.05
N PRO A 450 4.02 30.33 -8.35
CA PRO A 450 3.46 29.00 -8.66
C PRO A 450 4.21 28.31 -9.80
N TYR A 451 4.52 27.02 -9.63
CA TYR A 451 5.14 26.20 -10.66
C TYR A 451 4.05 25.63 -11.57
N THR A 452 4.14 25.92 -12.87
CA THR A 452 3.18 25.43 -13.87
C THR A 452 3.89 24.66 -14.99
N PHE A 453 3.26 23.60 -15.47
CA PHE A 453 3.73 22.76 -16.58
C PHE A 453 2.59 22.44 -17.55
N ILE A 454 2.89 21.87 -18.71
CA ILE A 454 1.87 21.32 -19.62
C ILE A 454 1.67 19.85 -19.27
N SER A 455 0.44 19.44 -18.93
CA SER A 455 0.12 18.04 -18.60
C SER A 455 -0.14 17.19 -19.84
N ASN A 456 -0.33 15.87 -19.64
CA ASN A 456 -0.76 14.90 -20.66
C ASN A 456 -2.08 15.28 -21.35
N PHE A 457 -2.87 16.17 -20.75
CA PHE A 457 -4.11 16.69 -21.33
C PHE A 457 -3.89 17.90 -22.24
N ASN A 458 -2.64 18.20 -22.61
CA ASN A 458 -2.23 19.32 -23.47
C ASN A 458 -2.72 20.70 -22.97
N ALA A 459 -2.75 20.88 -21.65
CA ALA A 459 -3.13 22.14 -21.01
C ALA A 459 -2.24 22.43 -19.79
N ASN A 460 -2.19 23.71 -19.40
CA ASN A 460 -1.49 24.15 -18.20
C ASN A 460 -2.00 23.40 -16.97
N ALA A 461 -1.07 23.02 -16.11
CA ALA A 461 -1.30 22.30 -14.88
C ALA A 461 -0.33 22.76 -13.79
N ALA A 462 -0.68 22.46 -12.54
CA ALA A 462 0.14 22.75 -11.37
C ALA A 462 -0.02 21.64 -10.32
N GLN A 463 1.12 21.18 -9.79
CA GLN A 463 1.17 20.10 -8.80
C GLN A 463 0.63 20.59 -7.45
N ILE A 464 -0.36 19.90 -6.88
CA ILE A 464 -0.87 20.21 -5.54
C ILE A 464 0.24 19.94 -4.52
N ASP A 465 0.46 20.88 -3.60
CA ASP A 465 1.45 20.76 -2.54
C ASP A 465 0.85 20.06 -1.31
N PHE A 466 1.04 18.74 -1.19
CA PHE A 466 0.55 17.97 -0.05
C PHE A 466 1.35 18.18 1.26
N THR A 467 2.41 18.99 1.25
CA THR A 467 3.11 19.45 2.46
C THR A 467 2.43 20.69 3.07
N ASN A 468 1.68 21.45 2.26
CA ASN A 468 0.91 22.61 2.68
C ASN A 468 -0.40 22.18 3.37
N PRO A 469 -0.60 22.46 4.68
CA PRO A 469 -1.81 22.08 5.39
C PRO A 469 -3.11 22.69 4.81
N ALA A 470 -3.01 23.86 4.18
CA ALA A 470 -4.15 24.51 3.52
C ALA A 470 -4.53 23.75 2.24
N ALA A 471 -3.56 23.31 1.45
CA ALA A 471 -3.78 22.50 0.25
C ALA A 471 -4.36 21.12 0.61
N VAL A 472 -3.85 20.48 1.67
CA VAL A 472 -4.43 19.24 2.21
C VAL A 472 -5.89 19.44 2.63
N THR A 473 -6.20 20.53 3.33
CA THR A 473 -7.58 20.84 3.74
C THR A 473 -8.50 21.04 2.53
N TRP A 474 -8.01 21.75 1.51
CA TRP A 474 -8.72 21.98 0.26
C TRP A 474 -8.96 20.67 -0.50
N TRP A 475 -7.93 19.83 -0.66
CA TRP A 475 -8.02 18.49 -1.23
C TRP A 475 -9.09 17.64 -0.53
N GLN A 476 -9.04 17.60 0.80
CA GLN A 476 -10.03 16.88 1.61
C GLN A 476 -11.45 17.44 1.45
N GLY A 477 -11.58 18.73 1.11
CA GLY A 477 -12.84 19.34 0.68
C GLY A 477 -13.41 18.68 -0.57
N ARG A 478 -12.59 18.53 -1.61
CA ARG A 478 -12.96 17.92 -2.89
C ARG A 478 -13.37 16.45 -2.73
N VAL A 479 -12.58 15.68 -1.97
CA VAL A 479 -12.93 14.28 -1.66
C VAL A 479 -14.25 14.19 -0.87
N ARG A 480 -14.51 15.14 0.05
CA ARG A 480 -15.77 15.16 0.81
C ARG A 480 -16.98 15.46 -0.08
N GLU A 481 -16.86 16.39 -1.04
CA GLU A 481 -17.92 16.66 -2.01
C GLU A 481 -18.32 15.37 -2.75
N ALA A 482 -17.34 14.64 -3.26
CA ALA A 482 -17.54 13.36 -3.93
C ALA A 482 -18.26 12.32 -3.03
N LEU A 483 -17.84 12.22 -1.76
CA LEU A 483 -18.48 11.33 -0.79
C LEU A 483 -19.93 11.75 -0.46
N ASP A 484 -20.20 13.05 -0.36
CA ASP A 484 -21.51 13.62 -0.06
C ASP A 484 -22.49 13.46 -1.23
N LEU A 485 -21.99 13.51 -2.48
CA LEU A 485 -22.74 13.14 -3.69
C LEU A 485 -23.12 11.65 -3.72
N GLY A 486 -22.42 10.83 -2.94
CA GLY A 486 -22.73 9.42 -2.76
C GLY A 486 -21.71 8.47 -3.37
N ALA A 487 -20.54 8.93 -3.82
CA ALA A 487 -19.47 8.03 -4.24
C ALA A 487 -19.07 7.08 -3.10
N ASP A 488 -18.91 5.80 -3.41
CA ASP A 488 -18.44 4.77 -2.48
C ASP A 488 -16.93 4.48 -2.66
N GLY A 489 -16.26 5.21 -3.55
CA GLY A 489 -14.83 5.10 -3.74
C GLY A 489 -14.28 5.91 -4.91
N PHE A 490 -12.98 5.76 -5.15
CA PHE A 490 -12.26 6.58 -6.13
C PHE A 490 -11.12 5.83 -6.83
N MET A 491 -10.83 6.23 -8.06
CA MET A 491 -9.51 6.08 -8.66
C MET A 491 -8.67 7.32 -8.33
N GLN A 492 -7.45 7.10 -7.88
CA GLN A 492 -6.44 8.13 -7.70
C GLN A 492 -5.33 7.94 -8.72
N ASP A 493 -5.30 8.84 -9.67
CA ASP A 493 -4.35 8.83 -10.76
C ASP A 493 -3.30 9.92 -10.55
N PHE A 494 -2.21 9.86 -11.33
CA PHE A 494 -1.12 10.83 -11.34
C PHE A 494 -0.50 11.13 -9.96
N GLY A 495 0.66 10.54 -9.68
CA GLY A 495 1.47 10.87 -8.51
C GLY A 495 2.96 11.01 -8.83
N GLU A 496 3.32 10.98 -10.11
CA GLU A 496 4.70 10.90 -10.59
C GLU A 496 5.23 12.24 -11.16
N GLN A 497 4.37 13.25 -11.30
CA GLN A 497 4.60 14.53 -12.01
C GLN A 497 5.33 15.60 -11.17
N VAL A 498 6.37 15.19 -10.46
CA VAL A 498 7.19 16.12 -9.66
C VAL A 498 8.50 16.39 -10.37
N LEU A 499 8.73 17.64 -10.74
CA LEU A 499 10.03 18.08 -11.26
C LEU A 499 10.97 18.41 -10.10
N THR A 500 12.23 18.01 -10.22
CA THR A 500 13.26 18.07 -9.17
C THR A 500 13.55 19.48 -8.65
N ASP A 501 13.26 20.50 -9.45
CA ASP A 501 13.41 21.93 -9.15
C ASP A 501 12.14 22.58 -8.56
N MET A 502 11.04 21.82 -8.40
CA MET A 502 9.88 22.28 -7.65
C MET A 502 10.23 22.50 -6.18
N HIS A 503 9.62 23.52 -5.56
CA HIS A 503 9.70 23.81 -4.14
C HIS A 503 8.34 23.60 -3.45
N PHE A 504 8.39 23.10 -2.22
CA PHE A 504 7.22 22.77 -1.41
C PHE A 504 7.20 23.57 -0.10
N HIS A 505 6.02 23.70 0.49
CA HIS A 505 5.74 24.52 1.68
C HIS A 505 6.56 24.12 2.92
N ASP A 506 6.96 22.86 3.07
CA ASP A 506 7.84 22.41 4.17
C ASP A 506 9.33 22.71 3.96
N GLY A 507 9.69 23.34 2.84
CA GLY A 507 11.07 23.69 2.46
C GLY A 507 11.80 22.61 1.68
N SER A 508 11.16 21.46 1.43
CA SER A 508 11.70 20.43 0.54
C SER A 508 11.66 20.85 -0.93
N THR A 509 12.42 20.13 -1.75
CA THR A 509 12.40 20.28 -3.21
C THR A 509 11.94 18.98 -3.87
N GLY A 510 11.62 19.07 -5.16
CA GLY A 510 11.26 17.93 -5.98
C GLY A 510 12.28 16.78 -5.94
N ALA A 511 13.57 17.07 -5.76
CA ALA A 511 14.61 16.05 -5.60
C ALA A 511 14.33 15.08 -4.44
N THR A 512 13.70 15.56 -3.36
CA THR A 512 13.29 14.75 -2.21
C THR A 512 11.80 14.36 -2.26
N MET A 513 10.98 15.16 -2.95
CA MET A 513 9.53 14.99 -2.98
C MET A 513 9.05 14.03 -4.07
N HIS A 514 9.82 13.81 -5.13
CA HIS A 514 9.37 13.08 -6.32
C HIS A 514 8.78 11.70 -5.99
N ASN A 515 9.54 10.84 -5.32
CA ASN A 515 9.02 9.55 -4.89
C ASN A 515 8.05 9.65 -3.70
N LEU A 516 8.13 10.73 -2.91
CA LEU A 516 7.37 10.88 -1.66
C LEU A 516 5.94 11.42 -1.88
N LEU A 517 5.70 12.19 -2.94
CA LEU A 517 4.42 12.81 -3.26
C LEU A 517 3.23 11.83 -3.18
N PRO A 518 3.25 10.63 -3.80
CA PRO A 518 2.11 9.72 -3.72
C PRO A 518 1.81 9.26 -2.30
N VAL A 519 2.82 9.16 -1.43
CA VAL A 519 2.60 8.83 -0.01
C VAL A 519 1.77 9.91 0.68
N LEU A 520 2.12 11.18 0.47
CA LEU A 520 1.41 12.31 1.05
C LEU A 520 -0.02 12.45 0.48
N TYR A 521 -0.15 12.26 -0.83
CA TYR A 521 -1.42 12.25 -1.54
C TYR A 521 -2.39 11.19 -0.99
N HIS A 522 -1.93 9.94 -0.87
CA HIS A 522 -2.76 8.83 -0.38
C HIS A 522 -3.10 9.02 1.10
N ARG A 523 -2.16 9.53 1.91
CA ARG A 523 -2.39 9.84 3.32
C ARG A 523 -3.47 10.91 3.50
N ALA A 524 -3.38 12.02 2.77
CA ALA A 524 -4.36 13.10 2.82
C ALA A 524 -5.78 12.58 2.53
N THR A 525 -5.88 11.68 1.55
CA THR A 525 -7.13 11.00 1.14
C THR A 525 -7.62 10.01 2.20
N ARG A 526 -6.73 9.16 2.74
CA ARG A 526 -7.06 8.20 3.80
C ARG A 526 -7.59 8.90 5.04
N ASP A 527 -7.02 10.05 5.41
CA ASP A 527 -7.44 10.79 6.60
C ASP A 527 -8.88 11.29 6.51
N VAL A 528 -9.27 11.88 5.37
CA VAL A 528 -10.67 12.32 5.14
C VAL A 528 -11.62 11.14 4.99
N VAL A 529 -11.22 10.07 4.29
CA VAL A 529 -12.02 8.84 4.17
C VAL A 529 -12.27 8.24 5.55
N GLY A 530 -11.24 8.12 6.39
CA GLY A 530 -11.36 7.59 7.75
C GLY A 530 -12.27 8.45 8.62
N ALA A 531 -12.21 9.78 8.49
CA ALA A 531 -13.13 10.69 9.16
C ALA A 531 -14.58 10.49 8.69
N PHE A 532 -14.78 10.33 7.38
CA PHE A 532 -16.09 10.10 6.78
C PHE A 532 -16.71 8.78 7.23
N GLU A 533 -15.97 7.66 7.20
CA GLU A 533 -16.45 6.35 7.63
C GLU A 533 -16.84 6.34 9.13
N ARG A 534 -16.12 7.10 9.97
CA ARG A 534 -16.46 7.27 11.40
C ARG A 534 -17.78 8.04 11.59
N ALA A 535 -18.03 9.05 10.76
CA ALA A 535 -19.26 9.83 10.78
C ALA A 535 -20.47 9.08 10.16
N HIS A 536 -20.21 8.15 9.24
CA HIS A 536 -21.21 7.39 8.51
C HIS A 536 -21.06 5.88 8.70
N PRO A 537 -21.35 5.33 9.90
CA PRO A 537 -21.25 3.90 10.15
C PRO A 537 -22.06 3.09 9.14
N GLY A 538 -21.38 2.26 8.34
CA GLY A 538 -21.98 1.42 7.31
C GLY A 538 -21.62 1.81 5.88
N ARG A 539 -21.07 3.02 5.66
CA ARG A 539 -20.41 3.37 4.40
C ARG A 539 -18.93 3.00 4.52
N ARG A 540 -18.46 2.10 3.66
CA ARG A 540 -17.06 1.70 3.58
C ARG A 540 -16.51 2.12 2.23
N ILE A 541 -15.45 2.92 2.25
CA ILE A 541 -14.93 3.57 1.05
C ILE A 541 -13.70 2.82 0.55
N PHE A 542 -13.64 2.60 -0.75
CA PHE A 542 -12.51 1.98 -1.43
C PHE A 542 -11.82 3.01 -2.33
N PHE A 543 -10.50 3.03 -2.37
CA PHE A 543 -9.80 3.75 -3.43
C PHE A 543 -8.55 3.01 -3.84
N TYR A 544 -8.20 3.13 -5.11
CA TYR A 544 -7.02 2.52 -5.72
C TYR A 544 -6.20 3.56 -6.46
N THR A 545 -4.92 3.28 -6.63
CA THR A 545 -3.89 4.27 -6.96
C THR A 545 -3.01 3.79 -8.11
N ARG A 546 -2.49 4.72 -8.93
CA ARG A 546 -1.48 4.41 -9.95
C ARG A 546 -0.07 4.38 -9.36
N ALA A 547 0.29 5.54 -8.83
CA ALA A 547 1.58 5.85 -8.26
C ALA A 547 1.77 5.16 -6.90
N GLY A 548 3.00 4.81 -6.53
CA GLY A 548 3.26 4.48 -5.13
C GLY A 548 4.72 4.32 -4.77
N TYR A 549 5.04 4.56 -3.50
CA TYR A 549 6.39 4.46 -2.99
C TYR A 549 6.44 3.73 -1.65
N THR A 550 7.57 3.08 -1.36
CA THR A 550 7.75 2.23 -0.16
C THR A 550 7.56 2.98 1.13
N GLY A 551 8.28 4.09 1.32
CA GLY A 551 8.28 4.96 2.51
C GLY A 551 8.35 4.22 3.87
N THR A 552 8.27 4.96 4.97
CA THR A 552 8.18 4.40 6.33
C THR A 552 7.22 5.20 7.24
N PRO A 553 5.89 5.04 7.10
CA PRO A 553 5.20 4.18 6.13
C PRO A 553 4.95 4.88 4.79
N GLY A 554 4.96 4.13 3.69
CA GLY A 554 4.62 4.62 2.36
C GLY A 554 3.20 4.28 1.90
N SER A 555 3.00 4.30 0.58
CA SER A 555 1.69 4.29 -0.09
C SER A 555 0.81 3.11 0.33
N ALA A 556 1.43 1.92 0.51
CA ALA A 556 0.73 0.70 0.92
C ALA A 556 0.05 0.81 2.29
N ALA A 557 0.44 1.74 3.17
CA ALA A 557 -0.28 1.94 4.43
C ALA A 557 -1.65 2.62 4.26
N TYR A 558 -1.86 3.30 3.13
CA TYR A 558 -2.96 4.24 2.97
C TYR A 558 -3.99 3.80 1.91
N GLU A 559 -3.57 3.20 0.80
CA GLU A 559 -4.44 2.84 -0.33
C GLU A 559 -5.21 1.51 -0.15
N GLY A 560 -6.18 1.21 -1.03
CA GLY A 560 -6.98 -0.03 -1.00
C GLY A 560 -6.72 -0.99 -2.16
N GLY A 561 -6.22 -0.49 -3.29
CA GLY A 561 -5.76 -1.26 -4.47
C GLY A 561 -4.74 -0.43 -5.25
N ASN A 562 -4.07 -1.01 -6.24
CA ASN A 562 -3.27 -0.27 -7.22
C ASN A 562 -3.30 -0.94 -8.60
N PHE A 563 -2.80 -0.24 -9.61
CA PHE A 563 -2.74 -0.69 -11.00
C PHE A 563 -1.41 -0.30 -11.66
N PRO A 564 -1.00 -0.95 -12.76
CA PRO A 564 0.32 -0.77 -13.38
C PRO A 564 0.44 0.49 -14.25
N GLY A 565 -0.51 1.41 -14.15
CA GLY A 565 -0.66 2.50 -15.09
C GLY A 565 -1.12 2.01 -16.44
N ASP A 566 -0.73 2.72 -17.47
CA ASP A 566 -1.41 2.66 -18.76
C ASP A 566 -0.74 1.62 -19.68
N GLU A 567 -1.29 0.40 -19.71
CA GLU A 567 -0.68 -0.76 -20.39
C GLU A 567 -0.90 -0.72 -21.91
N THR A 568 0.05 -1.22 -22.71
CA THR A 568 -0.15 -1.33 -24.17
C THR A 568 -1.21 -2.37 -24.52
N THR A 569 -1.99 -2.14 -25.58
CA THR A 569 -3.02 -3.08 -26.06
C THR A 569 -2.44 -4.24 -26.88
N ASP A 570 -1.47 -4.96 -26.30
CA ASP A 570 -0.79 -6.10 -26.93
C ASP A 570 -0.43 -7.23 -25.95
N TRP A 571 0.33 -8.21 -26.43
CA TRP A 571 0.75 -9.40 -25.68
C TRP A 571 2.16 -9.25 -25.10
N SER A 572 2.74 -8.05 -25.17
CA SER A 572 4.16 -7.85 -24.89
C SER A 572 4.50 -8.07 -23.41
N ARG A 573 5.75 -8.46 -23.15
CA ARG A 573 6.35 -8.49 -21.81
C ARG A 573 6.76 -7.10 -21.32
N ALA A 574 6.87 -6.15 -22.25
CA ALA A 574 7.26 -4.78 -21.97
C ALA A 574 6.16 -4.03 -21.21
N SER A 575 4.94 -3.97 -21.76
CA SER A 575 3.83 -3.20 -21.20
C SER A 575 2.46 -3.85 -21.40
N GLY A 576 2.34 -4.92 -22.20
CA GLY A 576 1.07 -5.60 -22.50
C GLY A 576 0.68 -6.69 -21.50
N LEU A 577 -0.13 -7.65 -21.95
CA LEU A 577 -0.66 -8.72 -21.06
C LEU A 577 0.43 -9.53 -20.34
N ALA A 578 1.61 -9.73 -20.93
CA ALA A 578 2.66 -10.53 -20.30
C ALA A 578 3.48 -9.76 -19.25
N SER A 579 3.35 -8.43 -19.13
CA SER A 579 4.02 -7.62 -18.10
C SER A 579 3.32 -7.66 -16.73
N GLN A 580 2.03 -8.06 -16.71
CA GLN A 580 1.15 -7.96 -15.54
C GLN A 580 1.58 -8.86 -14.38
N THR A 581 2.01 -10.09 -14.68
CA THR A 581 2.40 -11.07 -13.65
C THR A 581 3.67 -10.63 -12.90
N PRO A 582 4.77 -10.26 -13.57
CA PRO A 582 5.95 -9.71 -12.90
C PRO A 582 5.65 -8.48 -12.04
N ASP A 583 4.86 -7.53 -12.56
CA ASP A 583 4.48 -6.32 -11.82
C ASP A 583 3.79 -6.70 -10.48
N MET A 584 2.68 -7.44 -10.57
CA MET A 584 1.87 -7.82 -9.42
C MET A 584 2.71 -8.53 -8.35
N LEU A 585 3.57 -9.45 -8.77
CA LEU A 585 4.37 -10.28 -7.88
C LEU A 585 5.55 -9.51 -7.24
N ASN A 586 6.09 -8.50 -7.90
CA ASN A 586 7.10 -7.63 -7.30
C ASN A 586 6.48 -6.63 -6.31
N ARG A 587 5.34 -5.99 -6.65
CA ARG A 587 4.64 -5.04 -5.74
C ARG A 587 4.26 -5.64 -4.41
N THR A 588 3.76 -6.87 -4.41
CA THR A 588 3.27 -7.50 -3.19
C THR A 588 4.38 -7.80 -2.18
N ILE A 589 5.65 -7.85 -2.59
CA ILE A 589 6.81 -8.01 -1.68
C ILE A 589 6.91 -6.81 -0.73
N GLY A 590 6.66 -5.58 -1.22
CA GLY A 590 6.64 -4.37 -0.41
C GLY A 590 5.30 -4.03 0.25
N GLY A 591 4.35 -4.98 0.31
CA GLY A 591 3.10 -4.82 1.07
C GLY A 591 1.92 -4.20 0.30
N ALA A 592 2.10 -3.93 -1.00
CA ALA A 592 1.05 -3.55 -1.94
C ALA A 592 0.33 -4.82 -2.43
N LEU A 593 -0.60 -5.32 -1.63
CA LEU A 593 -1.25 -6.63 -1.79
C LEU A 593 -2.31 -6.66 -2.91
N GLY A 594 -2.93 -5.52 -3.19
CA GLY A 594 -4.05 -5.35 -4.09
C GLY A 594 -3.61 -4.83 -5.42
N TYR A 595 -3.83 -5.62 -6.46
CA TYR A 595 -3.43 -5.33 -7.82
C TYR A 595 -4.59 -5.55 -8.77
N THR A 596 -4.76 -4.62 -9.71
CA THR A 596 -5.69 -4.71 -10.83
C THR A 596 -4.98 -4.22 -12.09
N THR A 597 -5.53 -4.54 -13.26
CA THR A 597 -5.04 -4.08 -14.56
C THR A 597 -6.17 -3.43 -15.34
N ASP A 598 -5.88 -2.80 -16.47
CA ASP A 598 -6.90 -2.50 -17.47
C ASP A 598 -7.16 -3.75 -18.32
N ILE A 599 -8.29 -4.45 -18.10
CA ILE A 599 -8.64 -5.62 -18.92
C ILE A 599 -8.72 -5.18 -20.40
N GLY A 600 -7.78 -5.69 -21.19
CA GLY A 600 -7.61 -5.38 -22.62
C GLY A 600 -6.53 -4.35 -22.95
N GLY A 601 -5.87 -3.75 -21.95
CA GLY A 601 -4.89 -2.67 -22.10
C GLY A 601 -5.55 -1.29 -22.25
N TYR A 602 -4.72 -0.25 -22.29
CA TYR A 602 -5.13 1.17 -22.40
C TYR A 602 -4.51 1.90 -23.60
N PHE A 603 -3.20 1.75 -23.82
CA PHE A 603 -2.48 2.46 -24.88
C PHE A 603 -2.68 1.78 -26.24
N ASP A 604 -3.64 2.28 -27.04
CA ASP A 604 -3.95 1.86 -28.42
C ASP A 604 -3.61 2.93 -29.48
N VAL A 605 -2.67 3.82 -29.13
CA VAL A 605 -2.20 4.92 -29.98
C VAL A 605 -0.79 4.64 -30.53
N GLY A 606 -0.39 5.35 -31.57
CA GLY A 606 0.92 5.15 -32.19
C GLY A 606 1.02 3.78 -32.90
N PRO A 607 1.97 2.90 -32.54
CA PRO A 607 2.11 1.58 -33.17
C PRO A 607 1.11 0.53 -32.66
N TYR A 608 0.37 0.80 -31.58
CA TYR A 608 -0.58 -0.13 -31.00
C TYR A 608 -1.96 -0.01 -31.64
N THR A 609 -2.71 -1.10 -31.65
CA THR A 609 -4.05 -1.17 -32.23
C THR A 609 -5.09 -1.41 -31.15
N ALA A 610 -6.35 -1.05 -31.40
CA ALA A 610 -7.46 -1.35 -30.50
C ALA A 610 -7.50 -2.83 -30.08
N THR A 611 -7.88 -3.09 -28.83
CA THR A 611 -7.83 -4.42 -28.23
C THR A 611 -8.71 -5.43 -29.00
N THR A 612 -8.11 -6.57 -29.34
CA THR A 612 -8.83 -7.65 -30.05
C THR A 612 -9.71 -8.46 -29.09
N LYS A 613 -10.72 -9.15 -29.62
CA LYS A 613 -11.56 -10.07 -28.83
C LYS A 613 -10.73 -11.10 -28.04
N GLU A 614 -9.73 -11.69 -28.69
CA GLU A 614 -8.87 -12.69 -28.06
C GLU A 614 -8.06 -12.09 -26.90
N LEU A 615 -7.42 -10.94 -27.15
CA LEU A 615 -6.63 -10.24 -26.13
C LEU A 615 -7.52 -9.84 -24.94
N PHE A 616 -8.69 -9.25 -25.19
CA PHE A 616 -9.66 -8.90 -24.15
C PHE A 616 -10.04 -10.11 -23.27
N LEU A 617 -10.36 -11.25 -23.88
CA LEU A 617 -10.76 -12.45 -23.14
C LEU A 617 -9.58 -13.08 -22.38
N ARG A 618 -8.37 -13.15 -22.95
CA ARG A 618 -7.19 -13.64 -22.23
C ARG A 618 -6.76 -12.73 -21.08
N TRP A 619 -6.95 -11.42 -21.22
CA TRP A 619 -6.72 -10.47 -20.13
C TRP A 619 -7.76 -10.65 -19.02
N ALA A 620 -9.03 -10.88 -19.38
CA ALA A 620 -10.07 -11.22 -18.40
C ALA A 620 -9.78 -12.56 -17.70
N GLU A 621 -9.23 -13.55 -18.41
CA GLU A 621 -8.77 -14.81 -17.81
C GLU A 621 -7.65 -14.57 -16.80
N TRP A 622 -6.65 -13.75 -17.15
CA TRP A 622 -5.58 -13.35 -16.24
C TRP A 622 -6.13 -12.68 -14.97
N ALA A 623 -7.07 -11.73 -15.14
CA ALA A 623 -7.66 -10.99 -14.03
C ALA A 623 -8.60 -11.85 -13.15
N ALA A 624 -9.18 -12.94 -13.66
CA ALA A 624 -10.19 -13.72 -12.94
C ALA A 624 -9.74 -14.21 -11.56
N LEU A 625 -8.46 -14.55 -11.41
CA LEU A 625 -7.86 -15.00 -10.15
C LEU A 625 -6.73 -14.10 -9.64
N SER A 626 -6.73 -12.83 -10.07
CA SER A 626 -5.93 -11.76 -9.46
C SER A 626 -6.68 -11.13 -8.25
N PRO A 627 -6.05 -10.23 -7.47
CA PRO A 627 -6.69 -9.59 -6.32
C PRO A 627 -7.96 -8.79 -6.60
N LEU A 628 -8.04 -8.15 -7.77
CA LEU A 628 -9.11 -7.24 -8.17
C LEU A 628 -9.39 -7.43 -9.67
N PHE A 629 -10.67 -7.35 -10.06
CA PHE A 629 -11.11 -7.60 -11.44
C PHE A 629 -11.70 -6.32 -12.03
N ARG A 630 -10.90 -5.55 -12.76
CA ARG A 630 -11.31 -4.25 -13.30
C ARG A 630 -11.25 -4.22 -14.82
N LEU A 631 -12.36 -3.84 -15.40
CA LEU A 631 -12.45 -3.50 -16.81
C LEU A 631 -12.35 -1.98 -16.95
N HIS A 632 -11.60 -1.56 -17.96
CA HIS A 632 -11.39 -0.16 -18.32
C HIS A 632 -11.49 -0.02 -19.84
N GLY A 633 -10.75 0.88 -20.48
CA GLY A 633 -10.67 0.92 -21.92
C GLY A 633 -9.39 1.52 -22.43
N SER A 634 -9.42 1.91 -23.70
CA SER A 634 -8.27 2.48 -24.38
C SER A 634 -8.40 3.99 -24.62
N ALA A 635 -7.26 4.66 -24.72
CA ALA A 635 -7.15 6.09 -24.98
C ALA A 635 -7.93 6.53 -26.24
N ALA A 636 -7.81 5.79 -27.35
CA ALA A 636 -8.47 6.11 -28.61
C ALA A 636 -9.77 5.31 -28.87
N ALA A 637 -9.82 4.00 -28.59
CA ALA A 637 -11.01 3.19 -28.85
C ALA A 637 -12.15 3.39 -27.82
N GLY A 638 -11.85 3.93 -26.64
CA GLY A 638 -12.84 4.10 -25.56
C GLY A 638 -12.96 2.87 -24.65
N THR A 639 -13.99 2.86 -23.79
CA THR A 639 -14.19 1.81 -22.77
C THR A 639 -14.40 0.43 -23.41
N HIS A 640 -13.60 -0.56 -23.03
CA HIS A 640 -13.79 -1.95 -23.47
C HIS A 640 -15.03 -2.51 -22.78
N THR A 641 -15.94 -3.15 -23.51
CA THR A 641 -17.07 -3.82 -22.86
C THR A 641 -17.26 -5.19 -23.50
N PRO A 642 -17.68 -6.22 -22.75
CA PRO A 642 -17.87 -7.53 -23.35
C PRO A 642 -18.96 -7.51 -24.43
N TRP A 643 -19.93 -6.61 -24.32
CA TRP A 643 -21.01 -6.42 -25.28
C TRP A 643 -20.65 -5.60 -26.52
N SER A 644 -19.47 -4.98 -26.59
CA SER A 644 -19.00 -4.33 -27.82
C SER A 644 -18.45 -5.31 -28.86
N TYR A 645 -18.35 -6.60 -28.52
CA TYR A 645 -17.89 -7.65 -29.42
C TYR A 645 -19.06 -8.51 -29.93
N ASP A 646 -19.43 -9.55 -29.17
CA ASP A 646 -20.50 -10.48 -29.52
C ASP A 646 -21.04 -11.21 -28.28
N ALA A 647 -22.10 -11.98 -28.46
CA ALA A 647 -22.77 -12.71 -27.39
C ALA A 647 -21.87 -13.77 -26.71
N ASP A 648 -20.92 -14.36 -27.45
CA ASP A 648 -19.99 -15.33 -26.88
C ASP A 648 -18.97 -14.65 -25.96
N THR A 649 -18.48 -13.46 -26.32
CA THR A 649 -17.63 -12.65 -25.43
C THR A 649 -18.35 -12.33 -24.13
N VAL A 650 -19.63 -11.93 -24.18
CA VAL A 650 -20.46 -11.70 -22.98
C VAL A 650 -20.58 -12.96 -22.13
N ARG A 651 -20.83 -14.11 -22.75
CA ARG A 651 -20.92 -15.41 -22.06
C ARG A 651 -19.62 -15.77 -21.34
N ILE A 652 -18.48 -15.67 -22.03
CA ILE A 652 -17.17 -16.03 -21.47
C ILE A 652 -16.77 -15.06 -20.36
N TYR A 653 -16.86 -13.75 -20.59
CA TYR A 653 -16.55 -12.73 -19.58
C TYR A 653 -17.42 -12.87 -18.31
N LYS A 654 -18.70 -13.21 -18.49
CA LYS A 654 -19.60 -13.49 -17.36
C LYS A 654 -19.15 -14.70 -16.56
N ALA A 655 -18.69 -15.78 -17.21
CA ALA A 655 -18.15 -16.96 -16.53
C ALA A 655 -16.88 -16.62 -15.72
N LEU A 656 -15.97 -15.82 -16.29
CA LEU A 656 -14.76 -15.34 -15.61
C LEU A 656 -15.08 -14.44 -14.42
N THR A 657 -16.06 -13.55 -14.55
CA THR A 657 -16.56 -12.74 -13.43
C THR A 657 -17.11 -13.64 -12.32
N GLN A 658 -17.84 -14.72 -12.64
CA GLN A 658 -18.31 -15.68 -11.63
C GLN A 658 -17.16 -16.43 -10.96
N LEU A 659 -16.12 -16.81 -11.70
CA LEU A 659 -14.92 -17.42 -11.14
C LEU A 659 -14.25 -16.49 -10.11
N HIS A 660 -14.09 -15.21 -10.45
CA HIS A 660 -13.57 -14.21 -9.51
C HIS A 660 -14.44 -14.10 -8.24
N LEU A 661 -15.76 -14.06 -8.40
CA LEU A 661 -16.69 -13.98 -7.27
C LEU A 661 -16.67 -15.24 -6.38
N GLN A 662 -16.37 -16.42 -6.93
CA GLN A 662 -16.13 -17.64 -6.15
C GLN A 662 -14.84 -17.55 -5.33
N ALA A 663 -13.78 -16.95 -5.89
CA ALA A 663 -12.50 -16.73 -5.22
C ALA A 663 -12.50 -15.58 -4.20
N ARG A 664 -13.45 -14.64 -4.30
CA ARG A 664 -13.57 -13.43 -3.46
C ARG A 664 -13.36 -13.68 -1.96
N GLN A 665 -13.98 -14.71 -1.40
CA GLN A 665 -13.87 -14.99 0.04
C GLN A 665 -12.46 -15.44 0.43
N LEU A 666 -11.79 -16.21 -0.44
CA LEU A 666 -10.39 -16.58 -0.28
C LEU A 666 -9.51 -15.34 -0.36
N ILE A 667 -9.66 -14.51 -1.40
CA ILE A 667 -8.92 -13.25 -1.60
C ILE A 667 -9.01 -12.36 -0.35
N LEU A 668 -10.22 -12.09 0.15
CA LEU A 668 -10.43 -11.27 1.36
C LEU A 668 -9.77 -11.87 2.62
N ASN A 669 -9.75 -13.20 2.75
CA ASN A 669 -9.12 -13.86 3.89
C ASN A 669 -7.59 -13.77 3.81
N LEU A 670 -7.03 -13.98 2.62
CA LEU A 670 -5.61 -13.79 2.34
C LEU A 670 -5.20 -12.35 2.55
N TRP A 671 -6.00 -11.37 2.12
CA TRP A 671 -5.72 -9.95 2.32
C TRP A 671 -5.64 -9.58 3.79
N ARG A 672 -6.61 -10.06 4.59
CA ARG A 672 -6.59 -9.86 6.06
C ARG A 672 -5.39 -10.58 6.69
N GLN A 673 -4.95 -11.72 6.15
CA GLN A 673 -3.73 -12.38 6.59
C GLN A 673 -2.50 -11.52 6.26
N GLY A 674 -2.35 -11.08 5.01
CA GLY A 674 -1.26 -10.22 4.56
C GLY A 674 -1.18 -8.92 5.37
N GLN A 675 -2.31 -8.29 5.67
CA GLN A 675 -2.33 -7.12 6.56
C GLN A 675 -1.73 -7.40 7.95
N ARG A 676 -1.92 -8.62 8.49
CA ARG A 676 -1.38 -9.01 9.81
C ARG A 676 0.06 -9.52 9.77
N THR A 677 0.48 -10.16 8.68
CA THR A 677 1.77 -10.88 8.63
C THR A 677 2.75 -10.37 7.58
N GLY A 678 2.31 -9.52 6.65
CA GLY A 678 3.07 -9.10 5.47
C GLY A 678 3.05 -10.12 4.33
N LEU A 679 2.53 -11.33 4.54
CA LEU A 679 2.55 -12.38 3.52
C LEU A 679 1.72 -11.97 2.28
N PRO A 680 2.31 -12.02 1.08
CA PRO A 680 1.61 -11.77 -0.17
C PRO A 680 0.35 -12.63 -0.35
N ILE A 681 -0.67 -12.05 -1.01
CA ILE A 681 -1.90 -12.78 -1.38
C ILE A 681 -1.70 -13.55 -2.67
N THR A 682 -1.07 -12.93 -3.66
CA THR A 682 -0.49 -13.57 -4.84
C THR A 682 0.98 -13.81 -4.54
N ARG A 683 1.44 -15.05 -4.62
CA ARG A 683 2.77 -15.45 -4.18
C ARG A 683 3.57 -15.93 -5.37
N PRO A 684 4.76 -15.38 -5.59
CA PRO A 684 5.67 -15.97 -6.55
C PRO A 684 6.10 -17.34 -6.02
N LEU A 685 6.36 -18.28 -6.93
CA LEU A 685 6.62 -19.67 -6.56
C LEU A 685 7.91 -19.81 -5.74
N TRP A 686 8.93 -18.98 -5.98
CA TRP A 686 10.14 -18.94 -5.14
C TRP A 686 9.86 -18.67 -3.66
N LEU A 687 8.81 -17.92 -3.32
CA LEU A 687 8.49 -17.60 -1.94
C LEU A 687 7.87 -18.80 -1.22
N ALA A 688 7.07 -19.59 -1.94
CA ALA A 688 6.43 -20.79 -1.41
C ALA A 688 7.35 -22.03 -1.44
N TYR A 689 8.29 -22.06 -2.37
CA TYR A 689 9.23 -23.17 -2.60
C TYR A 689 10.68 -22.66 -2.73
N PRO A 690 11.28 -22.10 -1.66
CA PRO A 690 12.57 -21.40 -1.72
C PRO A 690 13.79 -22.29 -2.08
N GLY A 691 13.64 -23.62 -2.07
CA GLY A 691 14.69 -24.57 -2.49
C GLY A 691 14.48 -25.17 -3.88
N ASP A 692 13.50 -24.69 -4.64
CA ASP A 692 13.15 -25.21 -5.95
C ASP A 692 13.60 -24.21 -7.05
N PRO A 693 14.67 -24.52 -7.82
CA PRO A 693 15.19 -23.61 -8.83
C PRO A 693 14.23 -23.43 -10.02
N GLN A 694 13.38 -24.42 -10.31
CA GLN A 694 12.39 -24.30 -11.38
C GLN A 694 11.23 -23.41 -10.96
N ALA A 695 10.79 -23.54 -9.69
CA ALA A 695 9.83 -22.62 -9.08
C ALA A 695 10.33 -21.16 -9.08
N ALA A 696 11.65 -20.97 -8.93
CA ALA A 696 12.24 -19.65 -8.92
C ALA A 696 12.28 -18.95 -10.29
N GLN A 697 12.20 -19.70 -11.38
CA GLN A 697 12.18 -19.18 -12.75
C GLN A 697 10.76 -18.82 -13.23
N GLN A 698 9.72 -19.15 -12.48
CA GLN A 698 8.34 -18.91 -12.90
C GLN A 698 7.91 -17.47 -12.63
N ASP A 699 7.65 -16.73 -13.70
CA ASP A 699 7.22 -15.33 -13.67
C ASP A 699 5.87 -15.08 -14.36
N GLN A 700 5.28 -16.09 -15.01
CA GLN A 700 3.98 -16.03 -15.70
C GLN A 700 2.92 -16.93 -15.05
N GLU A 701 3.17 -17.39 -13.83
CA GLU A 701 2.24 -18.16 -13.00
C GLU A 701 2.51 -17.86 -11.52
N TRP A 702 1.47 -17.99 -10.70
CA TRP A 702 1.56 -17.64 -9.28
C TRP A 702 0.67 -18.53 -8.44
N LEU A 703 0.86 -18.44 -7.12
CA LEU A 703 -0.11 -18.98 -6.17
C LEU A 703 -1.03 -17.89 -5.66
N LEU A 704 -2.35 -18.11 -5.72
CA LEU A 704 -3.32 -17.36 -4.92
C LEU A 704 -3.44 -18.04 -3.54
N GLY A 705 -2.73 -17.49 -2.55
CA GLY A 705 -2.54 -18.14 -1.26
C GLY A 705 -1.64 -19.38 -1.36
N PRO A 706 -1.83 -20.41 -0.52
CA PRO A 706 -1.02 -21.63 -0.56
C PRO A 706 -1.56 -22.76 -1.44
N ASP A 707 -2.83 -22.66 -1.86
CA ASP A 707 -3.62 -23.81 -2.34
C ASP A 707 -4.20 -23.65 -3.75
N VAL A 708 -4.00 -22.52 -4.42
CA VAL A 708 -4.47 -22.28 -5.80
C VAL A 708 -3.28 -21.84 -6.64
N LEU A 709 -2.90 -22.62 -7.65
CA LEU A 709 -1.93 -22.21 -8.68
C LEU A 709 -2.68 -21.69 -9.89
N VAL A 710 -2.27 -20.55 -10.42
CA VAL A 710 -2.91 -19.87 -11.57
C VAL A 710 -1.87 -19.70 -12.67
N ALA A 711 -2.21 -20.11 -13.89
CA ALA A 711 -1.32 -20.10 -15.05
C ALA A 711 -2.05 -19.65 -16.32
N PRO A 712 -2.39 -18.34 -16.45
CA PRO A 712 -3.18 -17.81 -17.56
C PRO A 712 -2.44 -17.87 -18.90
N VAL A 713 -3.15 -17.90 -20.03
CA VAL A 713 -2.50 -17.82 -21.35
C VAL A 713 -2.16 -16.37 -21.67
N VAL A 714 -0.89 -16.10 -21.97
CA VAL A 714 -0.37 -14.76 -22.31
C VAL A 714 0.27 -14.73 -23.70
N THR A 715 -0.08 -15.67 -24.56
CA THR A 715 0.45 -15.78 -25.92
C THR A 715 -0.71 -15.90 -26.91
N GLN A 716 -0.70 -15.05 -27.92
CA GLN A 716 -1.74 -15.02 -28.95
C GLN A 716 -1.86 -16.36 -29.68
N GLY A 717 -3.09 -16.79 -29.96
CA GLY A 717 -3.44 -18.02 -30.68
C GLY A 717 -3.22 -19.31 -29.89
N ALA A 718 -2.63 -19.24 -28.70
CA ALA A 718 -2.34 -20.44 -27.91
C ALA A 718 -3.63 -21.07 -27.38
N THR A 719 -3.78 -22.37 -27.56
CA THR A 719 -4.90 -23.19 -27.07
C THR A 719 -4.48 -24.24 -26.05
N ALA A 720 -3.19 -24.24 -25.68
CA ALA A 720 -2.60 -25.09 -24.65
C ALA A 720 -1.44 -24.34 -23.98
N ARG A 721 -1.09 -24.73 -22.75
CA ARG A 721 0.01 -24.12 -21.98
C ARG A 721 0.78 -25.18 -21.20
N THR A 722 2.11 -25.07 -21.20
CA THR A 722 2.96 -25.82 -20.26
C THR A 722 2.98 -25.09 -18.92
N VAL A 723 2.64 -25.79 -17.85
CA VAL A 723 2.49 -25.23 -16.49
C VAL A 723 3.48 -25.92 -15.56
N TYR A 724 4.26 -25.17 -14.77
CA TYR A 724 5.12 -25.79 -13.77
C TYR A 724 4.34 -26.05 -12.48
N LEU A 725 4.22 -27.32 -12.11
CA LEU A 725 3.56 -27.73 -10.87
C LEU A 725 4.62 -28.11 -9.85
N PRO A 726 4.83 -27.31 -8.78
CA PRO A 726 5.86 -27.57 -7.78
C PRO A 726 5.51 -28.78 -6.90
N ALA A 727 6.44 -29.20 -6.04
CA ALA A 727 6.31 -30.38 -5.19
C ALA A 727 4.94 -30.45 -4.46
N GLY A 728 4.21 -31.54 -4.69
CA GLY A 728 2.87 -31.74 -4.13
C GLY A 728 1.91 -32.48 -5.06
N CYS A 729 0.64 -32.52 -4.68
CA CYS A 729 -0.44 -33.01 -5.51
C CYS A 729 -1.32 -31.84 -5.90
N TRP A 730 -1.57 -31.70 -7.20
CA TRP A 730 -2.36 -30.64 -7.82
C TRP A 730 -3.53 -31.26 -8.57
N GLN A 731 -4.69 -30.62 -8.51
CA GLN A 731 -5.90 -31.07 -9.17
C GLN A 731 -6.49 -29.90 -9.96
N GLU A 732 -6.71 -30.12 -11.25
CA GLU A 732 -7.45 -29.19 -12.09
C GLU A 732 -8.94 -29.25 -11.71
N PRO A 733 -9.60 -28.13 -11.35
CA PRO A 733 -10.97 -28.17 -10.85
C PRO A 733 -12.01 -28.59 -11.90
N ASP A 734 -11.79 -28.21 -13.16
CA ASP A 734 -12.76 -28.40 -14.23
C ASP A 734 -12.79 -29.84 -14.78
N THR A 735 -11.63 -30.49 -14.97
CA THR A 735 -11.55 -31.91 -15.36
C THR A 735 -11.50 -32.89 -14.19
N GLY A 736 -11.04 -32.44 -13.02
CA GLY A 736 -10.63 -33.32 -11.93
C GLY A 736 -9.30 -34.05 -12.15
N ALA A 737 -8.58 -33.77 -13.24
CA ALA A 737 -7.27 -34.34 -13.52
C ALA A 737 -6.29 -34.02 -12.38
N ARG A 738 -5.44 -34.99 -12.05
CA ARG A 738 -4.48 -34.88 -10.94
C ARG A 738 -3.06 -35.03 -11.44
N TYR A 739 -2.19 -34.21 -10.89
CA TYR A 739 -0.78 -34.14 -11.23
C TYR A 739 0.05 -34.21 -9.95
N ARG A 740 1.16 -34.94 -10.00
CA ARG A 740 2.16 -35.00 -8.93
C ARG A 740 3.35 -34.17 -9.37
N GLY A 741 3.57 -33.05 -8.69
CA GLY A 741 4.76 -32.21 -8.88
C GLY A 741 5.96 -32.73 -8.09
N PRO A 742 7.21 -32.32 -8.42
CA PRO A 742 7.55 -31.36 -9.46
C PRO A 742 7.38 -31.94 -10.88
N SER A 743 6.66 -31.22 -11.76
CA SER A 743 6.38 -31.65 -13.14
C SER A 743 5.89 -30.48 -14.00
N SER A 744 6.11 -30.52 -15.31
CA SER A 744 5.64 -29.48 -16.24
C SER A 744 4.67 -30.01 -17.32
N PRO A 745 3.43 -30.41 -16.96
CA PRO A 745 2.47 -30.87 -17.96
C PRO A 745 2.07 -29.76 -18.93
N THR A 746 1.85 -30.12 -20.19
CA THR A 746 1.09 -29.30 -21.14
C THR A 746 -0.40 -29.60 -20.95
N VAL A 747 -1.19 -28.56 -20.69
CA VAL A 747 -2.63 -28.66 -20.45
C VAL A 747 -3.41 -27.87 -21.49
N ASP A 748 -4.63 -28.31 -21.79
CA ASP A 748 -5.54 -27.61 -22.68
C ASP A 748 -5.94 -26.26 -22.07
N ALA A 749 -5.91 -25.22 -22.89
CA ALA A 749 -6.23 -23.85 -22.52
C ALA A 749 -6.97 -23.13 -23.67
N PRO A 750 -8.13 -23.62 -24.15
CA PRO A 750 -8.96 -22.87 -25.10
C PRO A 750 -9.39 -21.52 -24.51
N ILE A 751 -9.91 -20.60 -25.33
CA ILE A 751 -10.24 -19.19 -24.99
C ILE A 751 -11.30 -19.00 -23.87
N GLU A 752 -11.92 -20.10 -23.44
CA GLU A 752 -12.96 -20.12 -22.41
C GLU A 752 -12.50 -20.83 -21.13
N ARG A 753 -11.20 -21.17 -21.05
CA ARG A 753 -10.63 -21.98 -19.99
C ARG A 753 -9.28 -21.43 -19.52
N LEU A 754 -9.32 -20.78 -18.36
CA LEU A 754 -8.14 -20.44 -17.57
C LEU A 754 -7.53 -21.72 -16.97
N PRO A 755 -6.24 -22.02 -17.18
CA PRO A 755 -5.55 -23.06 -16.40
C PRO A 755 -5.31 -22.62 -14.95
N TYR A 756 -5.96 -23.30 -14.00
CA TYR A 756 -5.72 -23.14 -12.57
C TYR A 756 -5.89 -24.48 -11.84
N PHE A 757 -5.19 -24.64 -10.72
CA PHE A 757 -5.08 -25.91 -10.01
C PHE A 757 -5.26 -25.72 -8.51
N PHE A 758 -6.05 -26.58 -7.89
CA PHE A 758 -6.11 -26.68 -6.43
C PHE A 758 -5.08 -27.67 -5.92
N ARG A 759 -4.51 -27.40 -4.75
CA ARG A 759 -3.83 -28.45 -3.98
C ARG A 759 -4.83 -29.57 -3.71
N CYS A 760 -4.45 -30.83 -3.98
CA CYS A 760 -5.35 -31.97 -3.80
C CYS A 760 -5.95 -32.00 -2.39
N ALA A 761 -7.22 -32.42 -2.30
CA ALA A 761 -8.00 -32.47 -1.06
C ALA A 761 -8.29 -31.10 -0.39
N THR A 762 -7.97 -29.99 -1.05
CA THR A 762 -8.43 -28.66 -0.63
C THR A 762 -9.69 -28.26 -1.41
N GLN A 763 -10.45 -27.28 -0.87
CA GLN A 763 -11.58 -26.65 -1.56
C GLN A 763 -11.50 -25.14 -1.35
N PRO A 764 -10.54 -24.45 -1.98
CA PRO A 764 -10.18 -23.07 -1.62
C PRO A 764 -11.32 -22.06 -1.84
N PHE A 765 -12.19 -22.30 -2.83
CA PHE A 765 -13.34 -21.43 -3.13
C PHE A 765 -14.60 -21.78 -2.34
N ARG A 766 -14.60 -22.87 -1.57
CA ARG A 766 -15.74 -23.18 -0.72
C ARG A 766 -15.70 -22.22 0.47
N ALA A 767 -16.71 -21.35 0.55
CA ALA A 767 -16.88 -20.46 1.69
C ALA A 767 -16.73 -21.28 2.98
N ALA A 768 -15.72 -20.94 3.80
CA ALA A 768 -15.55 -21.54 5.11
C ALA A 768 -16.91 -21.47 5.81
N ARG A 769 -17.46 -22.63 6.20
CA ARG A 769 -18.78 -22.74 6.82
C ARG A 769 -18.89 -21.64 7.87
N ALA A 770 -19.70 -20.62 7.61
CA ALA A 770 -19.84 -19.53 8.54
C ALA A 770 -20.20 -20.14 9.88
N THR A 771 -19.34 -19.99 10.90
CA THR A 771 -19.69 -20.37 12.27
C THR A 771 -21.07 -19.77 12.51
N PRO A 772 -22.11 -20.58 12.78
CA PRO A 772 -23.47 -20.06 12.85
C PRO A 772 -23.48 -18.92 13.86
N ARG A 773 -23.77 -17.71 13.37
CA ARG A 773 -23.92 -16.53 14.23
C ARG A 773 -24.84 -16.94 15.38
N PRO A 774 -24.49 -16.69 16.66
CA PRO A 774 -25.30 -17.14 17.77
C PRO A 774 -26.72 -16.60 17.59
N ARG A 775 -27.67 -17.49 17.29
CA ARG A 775 -29.08 -17.13 17.17
C ARG A 775 -29.50 -16.57 18.52
N CYS A 776 -30.02 -15.34 18.53
CA CYS A 776 -30.60 -14.75 19.71
C CYS A 776 -31.63 -15.72 20.29
N ARG A 777 -31.40 -16.24 21.52
CA ARG A 777 -32.39 -17.09 22.21
C ARG A 777 -33.72 -16.34 22.28
N GLN A 778 -34.66 -16.74 21.42
CA GLN A 778 -35.95 -16.06 21.34
C GLN A 778 -36.69 -16.18 22.67
N GLY A 779 -37.10 -15.05 23.25
CA GLY A 779 -37.94 -15.02 24.45
C GLY A 779 -37.22 -15.24 25.78
N GLY A 780 -35.89 -15.26 25.83
CA GLY A 780 -35.13 -15.38 27.08
C GLY A 780 -35.41 -14.25 28.09
N ARG A 781 -35.35 -14.57 29.39
CA ARG A 781 -35.44 -13.58 30.48
C ARG A 781 -34.07 -12.95 30.74
N LEU A 782 -33.97 -11.64 30.59
CA LEU A 782 -32.81 -10.85 31.01
C LEU A 782 -32.96 -10.49 32.48
N ARG A 783 -31.99 -10.90 33.31
CA ARG A 783 -31.90 -10.52 34.73
C ARG A 783 -30.88 -9.40 34.91
N PHE A 784 -31.27 -8.35 35.60
CA PHE A 784 -30.41 -7.20 35.89
C PHE A 784 -30.28 -7.02 37.40
N LYS A 785 -29.04 -6.90 37.88
CA LYS A 785 -28.74 -6.39 39.21
C LYS A 785 -28.98 -4.89 39.22
N VAL A 786 -29.75 -4.42 40.19
CA VAL A 786 -30.07 -2.99 40.37
C VAL A 786 -28.98 -2.37 41.24
N HIS A 787 -28.32 -1.33 40.73
CA HIS A 787 -27.29 -0.62 41.49
C HIS A 787 -27.91 0.07 42.71
N GLN A 788 -27.41 -0.26 43.90
CA GLN A 788 -27.85 0.30 45.17
C GLN A 788 -26.76 1.25 45.67
N ASN A 789 -26.91 2.56 45.43
CA ASN A 789 -25.97 3.55 45.96
C ASN A 789 -26.61 4.22 47.20
N ASN A 790 -26.15 3.82 48.40
CA ASN A 790 -26.59 4.31 49.72
C ASN A 790 -28.11 4.54 49.88
N GLY A 791 -28.86 3.44 49.83
CA GLY A 791 -30.28 3.43 50.21
C GLY A 791 -31.07 2.25 49.63
N ARG A 792 -32.12 1.84 50.35
CA ARG A 792 -33.02 0.75 49.93
C ARG A 792 -33.80 1.17 48.69
N VAL A 793 -33.64 0.45 47.58
CA VAL A 793 -34.42 0.67 46.36
C VAL A 793 -35.84 0.14 46.57
N ILE A 794 -36.83 1.04 46.48
CA ILE A 794 -38.25 0.72 46.71
C ILE A 794 -39.08 0.68 45.42
N ARG A 795 -38.55 1.26 44.34
CA ARG A 795 -39.20 1.26 43.03
C ARG A 795 -38.19 1.25 41.89
N VAL A 796 -38.44 0.44 40.86
CA VAL A 796 -37.63 0.38 39.64
C VAL A 796 -38.53 0.46 38.41
N ALA A 797 -38.24 1.38 37.49
CA ALA A 797 -38.90 1.46 36.19
C ALA A 797 -37.96 0.97 35.08
N LEU A 798 -38.45 0.02 34.28
CA LEU A 798 -37.73 -0.61 33.17
C LEU A 798 -38.23 -0.08 31.83
N TYR A 799 -37.30 0.17 30.91
CA TYR A 799 -37.56 0.66 29.57
C TYR A 799 -36.80 -0.18 28.54
N ILE A 800 -37.40 -0.41 27.38
CA ILE A 800 -36.71 -0.82 26.15
C ILE A 800 -36.74 0.37 25.21
N GLY A 801 -35.56 0.88 24.81
CA GLY A 801 -35.46 2.17 24.12
C GLY A 801 -36.13 3.29 24.93
N ARG A 802 -37.08 4.00 24.33
CA ARG A 802 -37.86 5.05 24.99
C ARG A 802 -39.15 4.55 25.68
N ARG A 803 -39.63 3.34 25.37
CA ARG A 803 -40.89 2.79 25.88
C ARG A 803 -40.73 2.20 27.28
N ARG A 804 -41.57 2.61 28.23
CA ARG A 804 -41.63 2.01 29.58
C ARG A 804 -42.32 0.66 29.49
N ILE A 805 -41.65 -0.40 29.96
CA ILE A 805 -42.16 -1.77 29.87
C ILE A 805 -42.81 -2.20 31.19
N ARG A 806 -42.19 -1.88 32.33
CA ARG A 806 -42.70 -2.30 33.64
C ARG A 806 -42.20 -1.39 34.75
N THR A 807 -42.99 -1.26 35.81
CA THR A 807 -42.53 -0.72 37.09
C THR A 807 -42.65 -1.80 38.16
N VAL A 808 -41.59 -2.00 38.95
CA VAL A 808 -41.55 -2.91 40.09
C VAL A 808 -41.51 -2.05 41.36
N ARG A 809 -42.36 -2.35 42.34
CA ARG A 809 -42.37 -1.73 43.67
C ARG A 809 -42.17 -2.82 44.72
N GLY A 810 -41.48 -2.51 45.81
CA GLY A 810 -41.24 -3.49 46.87
C GLY A 810 -40.46 -2.89 48.04
N ARG A 811 -40.33 -3.66 49.13
CA ARG A 811 -39.60 -3.20 50.32
C ARG A 811 -38.09 -3.08 50.05
N ARG A 812 -37.47 -4.00 49.31
CA ARG A 812 -36.04 -3.94 48.90
C ARG A 812 -35.81 -4.63 47.56
N ILE A 813 -35.60 -3.87 46.48
CA ILE A 813 -35.40 -4.42 45.13
C ILE A 813 -33.89 -4.52 44.83
N THR A 814 -33.38 -5.73 44.66
CA THR A 814 -31.97 -6.00 44.30
C THR A 814 -31.80 -6.42 42.85
N HIS A 815 -32.81 -7.06 42.26
CA HIS A 815 -32.80 -7.54 40.89
C HIS A 815 -34.14 -7.28 40.20
N VAL A 816 -34.09 -7.16 38.88
CA VAL A 816 -35.28 -7.04 38.04
C VAL A 816 -35.10 -7.87 36.78
N THR A 817 -36.19 -8.45 36.29
CA THR A 817 -36.19 -9.28 35.07
C THR A 817 -37.07 -8.69 33.99
N LEU A 818 -36.67 -8.86 32.74
CA LEU A 818 -37.37 -8.40 31.55
C LEU A 818 -37.30 -9.49 30.47
N ARG A 819 -38.36 -9.67 29.67
CA ARG A 819 -38.30 -10.50 28.47
C ARG A 819 -37.49 -9.78 27.39
N ALA A 820 -36.49 -10.44 26.79
CA ALA A 820 -35.74 -9.86 25.69
C ALA A 820 -36.67 -9.64 24.47
N PRO A 821 -36.57 -8.48 23.78
CA PRO A 821 -37.29 -8.26 22.52
C PRO A 821 -36.76 -9.17 21.42
N ARG A 822 -37.59 -9.44 20.39
CA ARG A 822 -37.23 -10.26 19.22
C ARG A 822 -36.30 -9.54 18.21
N ARG A 823 -35.47 -8.59 18.68
CA ARG A 823 -34.55 -7.80 17.84
C ARG A 823 -33.12 -7.99 18.34
N ALA A 824 -32.16 -8.05 17.41
CA ALA A 824 -30.75 -8.26 17.73
C ALA A 824 -30.14 -7.08 18.51
N ASP A 825 -30.64 -5.88 18.22
CA ASP A 825 -30.13 -4.63 18.75
C ASP A 825 -31.22 -3.90 19.52
N PHE A 826 -30.95 -3.62 20.80
CA PHE A 826 -31.86 -2.87 21.66
C PHE A 826 -31.11 -2.31 22.87
N SER A 827 -31.74 -1.35 23.55
CA SER A 827 -31.24 -0.83 24.82
C SER A 827 -32.24 -1.06 25.94
N VAL A 828 -31.74 -1.44 27.12
CA VAL A 828 -32.53 -1.55 28.34
C VAL A 828 -32.10 -0.45 29.29
N ARG A 829 -33.03 0.42 29.67
CA ARG A 829 -32.80 1.46 30.67
C ARG A 829 -33.55 1.13 31.96
N ILE A 830 -32.82 1.13 33.07
CA ILE A 830 -33.28 0.74 34.40
C ILE A 830 -33.20 1.98 35.28
N VAL A 831 -34.34 2.47 35.77
CA VAL A 831 -34.41 3.65 36.63
C VAL A 831 -34.88 3.25 38.01
N ALA A 832 -33.96 3.21 38.96
CA ALA A 832 -34.20 2.88 40.36
C ALA A 832 -34.46 4.13 41.20
N PHE A 833 -35.39 4.02 42.16
CA PHE A 833 -35.74 5.04 43.12
C PHE A 833 -35.55 4.47 44.53
N THR A 834 -34.77 5.16 45.36
CA THR A 834 -34.51 4.78 46.74
C THR A 834 -35.56 5.33 47.69
N ALA A 835 -35.66 4.75 48.88
CA ALA A 835 -36.50 5.24 49.97
C ALA A 835 -36.13 6.68 50.41
N LYS A 836 -34.88 7.08 50.18
CA LYS A 836 -34.37 8.45 50.42
C LYS A 836 -34.55 9.38 49.21
N HIS A 837 -35.53 9.10 48.34
CA HIS A 837 -35.85 9.86 47.13
C HIS A 837 -34.71 10.07 46.10
N LYS A 838 -33.63 9.28 46.13
CA LYS A 838 -32.56 9.33 45.11
C LYS A 838 -32.96 8.53 43.87
N ARG A 839 -32.49 8.97 42.69
CA ARG A 839 -32.74 8.31 41.41
C ARG A 839 -31.43 7.84 40.78
N VAL A 840 -31.36 6.57 40.41
CA VAL A 840 -30.23 5.98 39.68
C VAL A 840 -30.72 5.42 38.36
N ALA A 841 -30.16 5.86 37.24
CA ALA A 841 -30.49 5.36 35.91
C ALA A 841 -29.30 4.58 35.33
N SER A 842 -29.52 3.37 34.87
CA SER A 842 -28.49 2.52 34.28
C SER A 842 -28.95 1.99 32.92
N VAL A 843 -28.14 2.14 31.89
CA VAL A 843 -28.45 1.72 30.51
C VAL A 843 -27.55 0.53 30.13
N ARG A 844 -28.12 -0.47 29.47
CA ARG A 844 -27.42 -1.59 28.83
C ARG A 844 -27.75 -1.56 27.35
N ARG A 845 -26.75 -1.58 26.48
CA ARG A 845 -26.94 -1.72 25.03
C ARG A 845 -26.59 -3.16 24.63
N TYR A 846 -27.44 -3.74 23.81
CA TYR A 846 -27.22 -5.03 23.18
C TYR A 846 -27.00 -4.78 21.69
N ARG A 847 -25.90 -5.31 21.14
CA ARG A 847 -25.60 -5.32 19.72
C ARG A 847 -25.32 -6.76 19.30
N HIS A 848 -25.98 -7.23 18.25
CA HIS A 848 -25.90 -8.61 17.77
C HIS A 848 -26.09 -9.63 18.90
N CYS A 849 -27.02 -9.34 19.83
CA CYS A 849 -27.31 -10.16 21.01
C CYS A 849 -26.20 -10.31 22.06
N THR A 850 -25.11 -9.54 21.91
CA THR A 850 -24.06 -9.41 22.92
C THR A 850 -24.32 -8.20 23.83
N LYS A 851 -24.20 -8.41 25.14
CA LYS A 851 -24.44 -7.37 26.16
C LYS A 851 -23.20 -6.47 26.31
N GLY A 852 -23.35 -5.18 26.03
CA GLY A 852 -22.31 -4.17 26.27
C GLY A 852 -22.16 -3.77 27.75
N ARG A 853 -21.09 -3.02 28.04
CA ARG A 853 -20.80 -2.48 29.38
C ARG A 853 -21.91 -1.52 29.87
N PRO A 854 -22.19 -1.47 31.18
CA PRO A 854 -23.23 -0.64 31.76
C PRO A 854 -22.84 0.85 31.85
N HIS A 855 -23.71 1.76 31.39
CA HIS A 855 -23.56 3.20 31.67
C HIS A 855 -24.54 3.62 32.78
N THR A 856 -24.05 4.21 33.88
CA THR A 856 -24.88 4.53 35.06
C THR A 856 -24.76 6.01 35.45
N VAL A 857 -25.90 6.67 35.66
CA VAL A 857 -25.99 8.08 36.07
C VAL A 857 -26.82 8.17 37.35
N VAL A 858 -26.34 8.91 38.34
CA VAL A 858 -27.00 9.14 39.63
C VAL A 858 -27.46 10.60 39.69
N SER A 859 -28.73 10.84 40.04
CA SER A 859 -29.24 12.21 40.23
C SER A 859 -29.97 12.38 41.57
N HIS A 860 -29.75 13.56 42.18
CA HIS A 860 -30.37 14.00 43.43
C HIS A 860 -31.49 14.99 43.11
N ARG A 861 -32.67 14.84 43.72
CA ARG A 861 -33.75 15.81 43.56
C ARG A 861 -33.54 16.92 44.60
N GLY A 862 -33.02 18.08 44.17
CA GLY A 862 -33.08 19.31 44.98
C GLY A 862 -34.52 19.80 45.10
N ARG A 863 -34.90 20.32 46.28
CA ARG A 863 -36.21 20.96 46.52
C ARG A 863 -36.41 22.11 45.51
N ARG A 864 -37.56 22.14 44.82
CA ARG A 864 -37.99 23.27 43.98
C ARG A 864 -38.17 24.52 44.87
N ARG A 865 -37.44 25.61 44.61
CA ARG A 865 -37.81 26.96 45.07
C ARG A 865 -38.86 27.54 44.11
N ARG A 866 -39.89 28.19 44.66
CA ARG A 866 -40.96 28.92 43.95
C ARG A 866 -40.40 30.16 43.23
N PRO A 867 -41.05 30.65 42.16
CA PRO A 867 -40.59 31.84 41.43
C PRO A 867 -40.94 33.12 42.22
N SER A 868 -39.97 34.04 42.35
CA SER A 868 -40.20 35.39 42.88
C SER A 868 -40.25 36.41 41.75
N HIS A 869 -41.18 37.34 41.91
CA HIS A 869 -41.55 38.48 41.08
C HIS A 869 -40.38 39.32 40.52
N ARG A 870 -40.57 39.79 39.27
CA ARG A 870 -40.03 41.05 38.71
C ARG A 870 -40.51 42.25 39.54
N PRO A 871 -39.76 43.35 39.67
CA PRO A 871 -39.93 44.45 38.70
C PRO A 871 -38.70 45.35 38.40
N ARG A 872 -38.80 46.06 37.25
CA ARG A 872 -38.36 47.43 36.86
C ARG A 872 -36.94 47.89 37.28
N GLY A 873 -36.09 48.50 36.46
CA GLY A 873 -36.25 49.25 35.22
C GLY A 873 -35.34 50.47 35.29
N ARG A 874 -34.44 50.63 34.32
CA ARG A 874 -34.00 51.87 33.65
C ARG A 874 -33.06 51.48 32.52
#